data_AF-A0A486XUL4-F1
#
_entry.id   AF-A0A486XUL4-F1
#
_cell.length_a   1.000
_cell.length_b   1.000
_cell.length_c   1.000
_cell.angle_alpha   90.00
_cell.angle_beta   90.00
_cell.angle_gamma   90.00
#
_symmetry.space_group_name_H-M   'P 1'
#
loop_
_entity.id
_entity.type
_entity.pdbx_description
1 polymer ?
#
loop_
_entity_poly.entity_id
_entity_poly.type
_entity_poly.pdbx_seq_one_letter_code
_entity_poly.pdbx_strand_id
1 'polypeptide(L)'
;MLLKKTAALAVALALSGCGGSGGNTDTITPPPVQLSYLLSGAAVKGPWQNASIQLHELDTSKSDLKGALVASTLSGPDARFTNLRVTNPSADFYLLQAIANSNTTELATSQRPYTETLSTVVSRSQLEANSTIYITPLSSLLTKLVAIPASDSGKTFATKLQDGQGILLAHIGFNLSSADDLLRSSPMLESNTTLNSNFRFRQANEALAVTIFHLIADSDINFDQALAALAEDILDGKIDGNKGIEPIAAFESIADFSDTWSKLAIRHLTIPGTSALGSGSEISLAQLPILLHAEATQLNSNIELSALSALAAQYSIASFGADLDSDGYPDSVDNDIDGDGLSNINDAFPLDANEWLDTDGDGIGNNADADDDNDGYPDNNDAFPLDATEWLDTDGDGIGNNADPDDDNDGFTDAQDAFPLDATEWLDTDGDGIGNNADADDDNDGYPDNNDAFPLDATEWLDTDGDGIGNNADPDDDNDGFTDAQDAFPLDATEWQDSDGDGIGNNADADDDNDGYPDIEDAFPLDATEWLDTDGDGIGNNADTDDDNDGVTDSDDAFPLDATESTDYDSDGIGDNSDPDRDNDGIPDTEDSELYSLIYRNQVITLDLTFLQSLAQVGMTITEDDNRIIISGGTIHLPPTAENAWYILPKTLQVGLDNGAMTTLRISPGSTLAIQNPKDILLISRGAQLIASGYSQSPITLTSDEDLDSLTASAGQWGGIIMLGQASTNLCGPNTECDLQAPIPYSGSYYSGANQDDNSGQLKYLRVKYAGGHDASSGAAHPALGLFGIGSKTEISYIHIDNVAGDGIAIYGGTANLSQLIVTSAMDDSLDWQHGYTGKLQYVVLRHAQEHTMTNRAIEADNYRLDPSATPVSRPTIANLTIIGNNFNGDDDAEGILLQYGSQVHIVNAIVTGPEAMGECLEIDSSSAVAANDGLTIIRNSVMACENGENFKPISSFDIEQWYFSQPVNSVASGRNAVLNGIYTISDVAPYNFSLDDTFFTPSSHIGAVSEANNWTADWSLLEQ
;
A
#
# COMPACT_ATOMS: atom_id res chain seq x y z
N MET A 1 -4.85 48.73 -52.90
CA MET A 1 -3.48 49.14 -53.28
C MET A 1 -2.60 47.92 -53.07
N LEU A 2 -2.32 47.14 -54.13
CA LEU A 2 -1.12 47.22 -54.98
C LEU A 2 0.18 46.93 -54.19
N LEU A 3 1.02 45.93 -54.51
CA LEU A 3 1.07 45.03 -55.67
C LEU A 3 2.27 44.02 -55.53
N LYS A 4 2.10 42.79 -56.09
CA LYS A 4 3.10 41.85 -56.71
C LYS A 4 3.93 40.90 -55.83
N LYS A 5 4.12 39.60 -56.17
CA LYS A 5 3.77 38.83 -57.40
C LYS A 5 4.06 37.29 -57.29
N THR A 6 3.11 36.49 -57.79
CA THR A 6 3.19 35.29 -58.72
C THR A 6 4.05 34.06 -58.38
N ALA A 7 3.67 32.80 -58.70
CA ALA A 7 2.90 32.30 -59.86
C ALA A 7 2.24 30.91 -59.62
N ALA A 8 1.17 30.64 -60.37
CA ALA A 8 0.48 29.36 -60.53
C ALA A 8 0.94 28.62 -61.81
N LEU A 9 0.70 27.31 -61.89
CA LEU A 9 0.50 26.63 -63.17
C LEU A 9 -0.47 25.44 -63.05
N ALA A 10 -1.48 25.45 -63.91
CA ALA A 10 -2.41 24.36 -64.20
C ALA A 10 -2.35 24.03 -65.71
N VAL A 11 -3.15 23.03 -66.11
CA VAL A 11 -3.54 22.59 -67.48
C VAL A 11 -2.69 21.39 -67.96
N ALA A 12 -3.26 20.25 -68.38
CA ALA A 12 -4.25 20.13 -69.46
C ALA A 12 -5.10 18.85 -69.45
N LEU A 13 -6.28 18.97 -70.06
CA LEU A 13 -7.24 17.92 -70.42
C LEU A 13 -7.32 17.83 -71.97
N ALA A 14 -7.48 16.59 -72.46
CA ALA A 14 -8.06 16.14 -73.73
C ALA A 14 -7.44 16.55 -75.10
N LEU A 15 -7.06 15.53 -75.87
CA LEU A 15 -7.19 15.50 -77.33
C LEU A 15 -7.38 14.05 -77.81
N SER A 16 -8.53 13.76 -78.43
CA SER A 16 -8.72 12.65 -79.34
C SER A 16 -8.93 13.22 -80.75
N GLY A 17 -8.26 12.63 -81.76
CA GLY A 17 -8.42 13.04 -83.15
C GLY A 17 -7.36 12.51 -84.11
N CYS A 18 -7.67 11.36 -84.73
CA CYS A 18 -7.18 10.88 -86.03
C CYS A 18 -5.73 10.39 -86.20
N GLY A 19 -5.58 9.06 -86.25
CA GLY A 19 -5.22 8.38 -87.51
C GLY A 19 -3.75 8.11 -87.79
N GLY A 20 -3.39 6.82 -87.77
CA GLY A 20 -2.51 6.26 -88.81
C GLY A 20 -1.32 5.40 -88.39
N SER A 21 -1.52 4.08 -88.57
CA SER A 21 -0.53 3.12 -89.11
C SER A 21 0.57 2.54 -88.22
N GLY A 22 0.37 1.26 -87.83
CA GLY A 22 1.32 0.20 -88.15
C GLY A 22 2.34 -0.21 -87.09
N GLY A 23 2.25 -1.46 -86.64
CA GLY A 23 3.42 -2.23 -86.21
C GLY A 23 3.38 -2.77 -84.78
N ASN A 24 2.80 -3.96 -84.64
CA ASN A 24 3.00 -4.99 -83.61
C ASN A 24 4.17 -4.79 -82.62
N THR A 25 3.87 -4.61 -81.32
CA THR A 25 4.66 -5.11 -80.18
C THR A 25 3.80 -5.17 -78.93
N ASP A 26 3.72 -6.35 -78.33
CA ASP A 26 3.43 -6.67 -76.92
C ASP A 26 2.64 -5.63 -76.11
N THR A 27 1.35 -5.93 -75.85
CA THR A 27 0.64 -5.34 -74.72
C THR A 27 1.31 -5.84 -73.43
N ILE A 28 2.33 -5.11 -72.99
CA ILE A 28 2.67 -5.03 -71.58
C ILE A 28 1.43 -4.46 -70.91
N THR A 29 0.59 -5.32 -70.32
CA THR A 29 -0.34 -4.89 -69.28
C THR A 29 0.52 -4.19 -68.24
N PRO A 30 0.29 -2.90 -67.94
CA PRO A 30 0.96 -2.26 -66.83
C PRO A 30 0.75 -3.14 -65.61
N PRO A 31 1.80 -3.41 -64.79
CA PRO A 31 1.58 -4.08 -63.52
C PRO A 31 0.47 -3.33 -62.78
N PRO A 32 -0.45 -4.05 -62.10
CA PRO A 32 -1.51 -3.40 -61.34
C PRO A 32 -0.86 -2.33 -60.46
N VAL A 33 -1.30 -1.09 -60.61
CA VAL A 33 -0.80 0.03 -59.80
C VAL A 33 -1.12 -0.33 -58.36
N GLN A 34 -0.11 -0.72 -57.58
CA GLN A 34 -0.27 -0.93 -56.15
C GLN A 34 -0.58 0.43 -55.54
N LEU A 35 -1.82 0.59 -55.07
CA LEU A 35 -2.22 1.76 -54.32
C LEU A 35 -1.71 1.57 -52.89
N SER A 36 -0.82 2.46 -52.45
CA SER A 36 -0.33 2.49 -51.08
C SER A 36 -0.68 3.83 -50.46
N TYR A 37 -1.31 3.78 -49.29
CA TYR A 37 -1.64 4.94 -48.47
C TYR A 37 -0.84 4.90 -47.18
N LEU A 38 -0.55 6.06 -46.61
CA LEU A 38 0.19 6.20 -45.37
C LEU A 38 -0.72 6.86 -44.35
N LEU A 39 -0.95 6.18 -43.25
CA LEU A 39 -1.64 6.73 -42.10
C LEU A 39 -0.64 7.31 -41.12
N SER A 40 -1.04 8.42 -40.52
CA SER A 40 -0.38 9.05 -39.40
C SER A 40 -1.41 9.49 -38.38
N GLY A 41 -1.00 9.60 -37.12
CA GLY A 41 -1.94 9.90 -36.05
C GLY A 41 -1.33 9.76 -34.67
N ALA A 42 -2.18 9.74 -33.66
CA ALA A 42 -1.80 9.54 -32.27
C ALA A 42 -2.93 8.86 -31.48
N ALA A 43 -2.56 8.14 -30.41
CA ALA A 43 -3.48 7.73 -29.36
C ALA A 43 -3.48 8.81 -28.27
N VAL A 44 -4.64 9.17 -27.74
CA VAL A 44 -4.82 10.43 -27.02
C VAL A 44 -5.75 10.28 -25.81
N LYS A 45 -5.12 10.32 -24.65
CA LYS A 45 -5.55 10.59 -23.26
C LYS A 45 -4.18 10.74 -22.60
N GLY A 46 -3.67 11.95 -22.79
CA GLY A 46 -2.28 12.25 -23.18
C GLY A 46 -1.73 11.46 -24.39
N PRO A 47 -0.83 12.04 -25.19
CA PRO A 47 -0.30 11.35 -26.36
C PRO A 47 0.53 10.12 -25.99
N TRP A 48 0.25 8.92 -26.53
CA TRP A 48 1.02 7.71 -26.14
C TRP A 48 2.28 7.48 -27.00
N GLN A 49 3.44 7.42 -26.36
CA GLN A 49 4.72 6.98 -26.90
C GLN A 49 4.84 5.44 -26.82
N ASN A 50 5.51 4.81 -27.80
CA ASN A 50 5.75 3.35 -27.86
C ASN A 50 4.51 2.44 -27.84
N ALA A 51 3.32 2.99 -28.07
CA ALA A 51 2.08 2.21 -28.15
C ALA A 51 2.05 1.34 -29.42
N SER A 52 1.49 0.13 -29.31
CA SER A 52 1.27 -0.75 -30.45
C SER A 52 0.06 -0.27 -31.25
N ILE A 53 0.30 0.21 -32.48
CA ILE A 53 -0.74 0.69 -33.38
C ILE A 53 -1.07 -0.40 -34.39
N GLN A 54 -2.32 -0.85 -34.41
CA GLN A 54 -2.78 -1.96 -35.26
C GLN A 54 -4.02 -1.55 -36.07
N LEU A 55 -3.95 -1.67 -37.39
CA LEU A 55 -5.06 -1.45 -38.29
C LEU A 55 -5.64 -2.79 -38.75
N HIS A 56 -6.92 -2.99 -38.51
CA HIS A 56 -7.67 -4.18 -38.91
C HIS A 56 -8.72 -3.84 -39.97
N GLU A 57 -9.04 -4.79 -40.85
CA GLU A 57 -10.30 -4.73 -41.59
C GLU A 57 -11.46 -4.71 -40.58
N LEU A 58 -12.49 -3.91 -40.83
CA LEU A 58 -13.63 -3.84 -39.94
C LEU A 58 -14.56 -5.04 -40.19
N ASP A 59 -14.84 -5.84 -39.16
CA ASP A 59 -15.74 -7.01 -39.23
C ASP A 59 -16.97 -6.81 -38.36
N THR A 60 -18.06 -6.32 -38.97
CA THR A 60 -19.33 -6.08 -38.27
C THR A 60 -20.07 -7.35 -37.82
N SER A 61 -19.55 -8.54 -38.14
CA SER A 61 -20.12 -9.80 -37.62
C SER A 61 -19.60 -10.16 -36.23
N LYS A 62 -18.57 -9.46 -35.74
CA LYS A 62 -17.98 -9.65 -34.41
C LYS A 62 -18.33 -8.48 -33.49
N SER A 63 -18.47 -8.79 -32.21
CA SER A 63 -18.79 -7.82 -31.15
C SER A 63 -17.65 -6.83 -30.87
N ASP A 64 -16.42 -7.16 -31.26
CA ASP A 64 -15.23 -6.29 -31.14
C ASP A 64 -14.89 -5.55 -32.44
N LEU A 65 -15.67 -5.76 -33.51
CA LEU A 65 -15.45 -5.23 -34.86
C LEU A 65 -14.11 -5.63 -35.51
N LYS A 66 -13.35 -6.56 -34.93
CA LYS A 66 -11.95 -6.83 -35.27
C LYS A 66 -11.82 -7.90 -36.36
N GLY A 67 -11.53 -7.47 -37.58
CA GLY A 67 -11.22 -8.35 -38.71
C GLY A 67 -9.72 -8.67 -38.85
N ALA A 68 -9.31 -9.00 -40.07
CA ALA A 68 -7.92 -9.34 -40.37
C ALA A 68 -7.00 -8.15 -40.15
N LEU A 69 -5.81 -8.39 -39.58
CA LEU A 69 -4.77 -7.37 -39.44
C LEU A 69 -4.27 -6.94 -40.82
N VAL A 70 -4.27 -5.64 -41.08
CA VAL A 70 -3.88 -5.02 -42.35
C VAL A 70 -2.48 -4.43 -42.26
N ALA A 71 -2.18 -3.73 -41.17
CA ALA A 71 -0.89 -3.08 -40.92
C ALA A 71 -0.68 -2.84 -39.42
N SER A 72 0.57 -2.77 -38.98
CA SER A 72 0.92 -2.36 -37.62
C SER A 72 2.19 -1.50 -37.59
N THR A 73 2.35 -0.70 -36.53
CA THR A 73 3.54 0.11 -36.23
C THR A 73 3.58 0.39 -34.72
N LEU A 74 4.62 1.09 -34.26
CA LEU A 74 4.65 1.75 -32.95
C LEU A 74 4.45 3.27 -33.12
N SER A 75 3.94 3.94 -32.08
CA SER A 75 4.07 5.40 -31.97
C SER A 75 5.50 5.78 -31.58
N GLY A 76 5.97 6.91 -32.12
CA GLY A 76 7.32 7.42 -31.90
C GLY A 76 7.47 8.27 -30.63
N PRO A 77 8.64 8.91 -30.42
CA PRO A 77 8.93 9.73 -29.26
C PRO A 77 8.06 10.98 -29.10
N ASP A 78 7.47 11.47 -30.19
CA ASP A 78 6.47 12.55 -30.18
C ASP A 78 5.05 12.03 -29.96
N ALA A 79 4.91 10.76 -29.54
CA ALA A 79 3.68 10.00 -29.41
C ALA A 79 2.83 9.90 -30.68
N ARG A 80 3.43 10.22 -31.85
CA ARG A 80 2.77 10.09 -33.14
C ARG A 80 3.23 8.82 -33.82
N PHE A 81 2.31 8.11 -34.45
CA PHE A 81 2.66 7.11 -35.45
C PHE A 81 2.68 7.76 -36.81
N THR A 82 3.71 7.45 -37.61
CA THR A 82 3.82 7.92 -38.99
C THR A 82 4.07 6.74 -39.91
N ASN A 83 3.70 6.89 -41.18
CA ASN A 83 4.00 5.92 -42.24
C ASN A 83 3.38 4.51 -42.06
N LEU A 84 2.27 4.38 -41.32
CA LEU A 84 1.52 3.11 -41.25
C LEU A 84 0.97 2.78 -42.64
N ARG A 85 1.61 1.82 -43.32
CA ARG A 85 1.41 1.57 -44.75
C ARG A 85 0.27 0.60 -45.00
N VAL A 86 -0.74 1.07 -45.72
CA VAL A 86 -1.87 0.24 -46.19
C VAL A 86 -1.75 0.03 -47.69
N THR A 87 -1.68 -1.23 -48.12
CA THR A 87 -1.52 -1.58 -49.54
C THR A 87 -2.79 -2.24 -50.07
N ASN A 88 -3.30 -1.71 -51.18
CA ASN A 88 -4.54 -2.17 -51.85
C ASN A 88 -5.75 -2.25 -50.90
N PRO A 89 -6.12 -1.15 -50.21
CA PRO A 89 -7.26 -1.16 -49.30
C PRO A 89 -8.53 -1.61 -50.02
N SER A 90 -9.21 -2.63 -49.48
CA SER A 90 -10.39 -3.29 -50.05
C SER A 90 -11.69 -2.89 -49.34
N ALA A 91 -11.63 -2.63 -48.03
CA ALA A 91 -12.74 -2.27 -47.17
C ALA A 91 -13.06 -0.76 -47.20
N ASP A 92 -14.32 -0.42 -46.92
CA ASP A 92 -14.79 0.97 -46.79
C ASP A 92 -14.49 1.58 -45.41
N PHE A 93 -14.28 0.72 -44.40
CA PHE A 93 -13.94 1.09 -43.03
C PHE A 93 -12.90 0.12 -42.45
N TYR A 94 -12.08 0.63 -41.54
CA TYR A 94 -11.05 -0.09 -40.81
C TYR A 94 -11.17 0.23 -39.33
N LEU A 95 -10.80 -0.72 -38.48
CA LEU A 95 -10.64 -0.52 -37.04
C LEU A 95 -9.17 -0.25 -36.76
N LEU A 96 -8.86 0.91 -36.19
CA LEU A 96 -7.52 1.25 -35.74
C LEU A 96 -7.48 1.19 -34.22
N GLN A 97 -6.57 0.39 -33.67
CA GLN A 97 -6.37 0.22 -32.23
C GLN A 97 -4.99 0.72 -31.82
N ALA A 98 -4.91 1.41 -30.70
CA ALA A 98 -3.69 1.61 -29.94
C ALA A 98 -3.75 0.72 -28.71
N ILE A 99 -2.72 -0.09 -28.51
CA ILE A 99 -2.62 -1.04 -27.41
C ILE A 99 -1.38 -0.68 -26.61
N ALA A 100 -1.58 -0.30 -25.35
CA ALA A 100 -0.49 -0.05 -24.43
C ALA A 100 0.21 -1.37 -24.08
N ASN A 101 1.53 -1.37 -24.17
CA ASN A 101 2.41 -2.43 -23.70
C ASN A 101 3.26 -1.93 -22.52
N SER A 102 4.13 -2.77 -21.98
CA SER A 102 5.01 -2.41 -20.85
C SER A 102 5.87 -1.18 -21.09
N ASN A 103 6.16 -0.83 -22.36
CA ASN A 103 7.04 0.28 -22.71
C ASN A 103 6.25 1.53 -23.16
N THR A 104 4.91 1.48 -23.11
CA THR A 104 4.05 2.58 -23.54
C THR A 104 3.94 3.62 -22.43
N THR A 105 4.24 4.88 -22.75
CA THR A 105 4.15 6.01 -21.82
C THR A 105 3.26 7.12 -22.40
N GLU A 106 2.64 7.91 -21.54
CA GLU A 106 1.88 9.11 -21.87
C GLU A 106 2.83 10.32 -21.90
N LEU A 107 2.92 11.01 -23.02
CA LEU A 107 3.91 12.06 -23.28
C LEU A 107 3.85 13.21 -22.26
N ALA A 108 2.65 13.57 -21.79
CA ALA A 108 2.48 14.68 -20.85
C ALA A 108 2.95 14.37 -19.43
N THR A 109 2.98 13.09 -19.04
CA THR A 109 3.21 12.65 -17.66
C THR A 109 4.42 11.73 -17.53
N SER A 110 4.94 11.22 -18.64
CA SER A 110 5.97 10.17 -18.72
C SER A 110 5.57 8.83 -18.08
N GLN A 111 4.34 8.68 -17.60
CA GLN A 111 3.81 7.49 -16.93
C GLN A 111 3.09 6.54 -17.89
N ARG A 112 2.89 5.28 -17.51
CA ARG A 112 2.11 4.33 -18.34
C ARG A 112 0.65 4.77 -18.42
N PRO A 113 0.00 4.76 -19.60
CA PRO A 113 -1.41 5.08 -19.70
C PRO A 113 -2.25 4.06 -18.93
N TYR A 114 -3.14 4.54 -18.07
CA TYR A 114 -4.04 3.69 -17.28
C TYR A 114 -5.09 2.95 -18.12
N THR A 115 -5.31 3.35 -19.38
CA THR A 115 -6.19 2.60 -20.30
C THR A 115 -5.36 1.70 -21.20
N GLU A 116 -5.69 0.40 -21.26
CA GLU A 116 -4.88 -0.57 -22.00
C GLU A 116 -5.10 -0.54 -23.52
N THR A 117 -6.29 -0.17 -23.98
CA THR A 117 -6.63 -0.14 -25.41
C THR A 117 -7.55 1.03 -25.75
N LEU A 118 -7.16 1.80 -26.76
CA LEU A 118 -8.02 2.78 -27.42
C LEU A 118 -8.33 2.32 -28.84
N SER A 119 -9.53 2.62 -29.33
CA SER A 119 -10.01 2.21 -30.65
C SER A 119 -10.68 3.37 -31.40
N THR A 120 -10.55 3.39 -32.72
CA THR A 120 -11.23 4.34 -33.60
C THR A 120 -11.55 3.72 -34.95
N VAL A 121 -12.46 4.34 -35.69
CA VAL A 121 -12.87 3.90 -37.02
C VAL A 121 -12.26 4.82 -38.08
N VAL A 122 -11.55 4.22 -39.03
CA VAL A 122 -10.96 4.93 -40.18
C VAL A 122 -11.74 4.60 -41.44
N SER A 123 -12.36 5.61 -42.05
CA SER A 123 -13.02 5.43 -43.36
C SER A 123 -11.99 5.36 -44.50
N ARG A 124 -12.34 4.68 -45.59
CA ARG A 124 -11.54 4.68 -46.84
C ARG A 124 -11.25 6.10 -47.33
N SER A 125 -12.19 7.04 -47.15
CA SER A 125 -11.98 8.44 -47.53
C SER A 125 -10.88 9.13 -46.70
N GLN A 126 -10.78 8.83 -45.39
CA GLN A 126 -9.73 9.36 -44.52
C GLN A 126 -8.36 8.74 -44.86
N LEU A 127 -8.37 7.44 -45.18
CA LEU A 127 -7.19 6.72 -45.68
C LEU A 127 -6.67 7.33 -46.99
N GLU A 128 -7.56 7.55 -47.97
CA GLU A 128 -7.20 8.09 -49.29
C GLU A 128 -6.76 9.57 -49.23
N ALA A 129 -7.27 10.31 -48.24
CA ALA A 129 -6.92 11.70 -48.01
C ALA A 129 -5.64 11.89 -47.17
N ASN A 130 -5.00 10.81 -46.70
CA ASN A 130 -3.90 10.84 -45.73
C ASN A 130 -4.24 11.74 -44.52
N SER A 131 -5.44 11.58 -43.97
CA SER A 131 -5.87 12.35 -42.80
C SER A 131 -5.13 11.91 -41.54
N THR A 132 -4.81 12.86 -40.65
CA THR A 132 -4.36 12.55 -39.30
C THR A 132 -5.50 11.87 -38.53
N ILE A 133 -5.21 10.74 -37.89
CA ILE A 133 -6.19 9.96 -37.13
C ILE A 133 -5.89 10.06 -35.63
N TYR A 134 -6.91 10.35 -34.82
CA TYR A 134 -6.80 10.31 -33.37
C TYR A 134 -7.61 9.15 -32.80
N ILE A 135 -7.00 8.43 -31.87
CA ILE A 135 -7.58 7.30 -31.17
C ILE A 135 -7.83 7.78 -29.73
N THR A 136 -9.07 8.02 -29.34
CA THR A 136 -9.43 8.71 -28.09
C THR A 136 -10.46 7.94 -27.28
N PRO A 137 -10.63 8.22 -25.97
CA PRO A 137 -11.72 7.66 -25.17
C PRO A 137 -13.11 7.81 -25.84
N LEU A 138 -13.39 8.99 -26.40
CA LEU A 138 -14.64 9.24 -27.14
C LEU A 138 -14.77 8.38 -28.40
N SER A 139 -13.69 8.19 -29.18
CA SER A 139 -13.74 7.32 -30.35
C SER A 139 -13.87 5.84 -29.95
N SER A 140 -13.26 5.43 -28.84
CA SER A 140 -13.38 4.09 -28.26
C SER A 140 -14.82 3.81 -27.84
N LEU A 141 -15.45 4.73 -27.09
CA LEU A 141 -16.86 4.63 -26.72
C LEU A 141 -17.76 4.55 -27.95
N LEU A 142 -17.47 5.36 -28.99
CA LEU A 142 -18.18 5.27 -30.27
C LEU A 142 -18.03 3.90 -30.93
N THR A 143 -16.84 3.29 -30.88
CA THR A 143 -16.64 1.94 -31.44
C THR A 143 -17.47 0.88 -30.71
N LYS A 144 -17.56 0.95 -29.37
CA LYS A 144 -18.41 0.07 -28.56
C LYS A 144 -19.88 0.27 -28.89
N LEU A 145 -20.32 1.53 -28.97
CA LEU A 145 -21.70 1.90 -29.28
C LEU A 145 -22.17 1.35 -30.63
N VAL A 146 -21.33 1.44 -31.68
CA VAL A 146 -21.70 0.98 -33.03
C VAL A 146 -21.51 -0.53 -33.22
N ALA A 147 -20.79 -1.20 -32.33
CA ALA A 147 -20.63 -2.65 -32.31
C ALA A 147 -21.87 -3.36 -31.77
N ILE A 148 -22.65 -2.70 -30.90
CA ILE A 148 -23.86 -3.28 -30.32
C ILE A 148 -24.93 -3.48 -31.41
N PRO A 149 -25.50 -4.68 -31.58
CA PRO A 149 -26.54 -4.94 -32.56
C PRO A 149 -27.83 -4.15 -32.26
N ALA A 150 -28.06 -3.04 -32.98
CA ALA A 150 -29.31 -2.29 -32.90
C ALA A 150 -30.53 -3.12 -33.38
N SER A 151 -31.72 -2.79 -32.87
CA SER A 151 -33.02 -3.38 -33.29
C SER A 151 -33.37 -3.13 -34.77
N ASP A 152 -32.72 -2.17 -35.42
CA ASP A 152 -32.91 -1.81 -36.83
C ASP A 152 -31.79 -2.37 -37.73
N SER A 153 -31.85 -3.69 -37.98
CA SER A 153 -30.86 -4.49 -38.73
C SER A 153 -30.62 -4.07 -40.21
N GLY A 154 -31.33 -3.05 -40.71
CA GLY A 154 -31.23 -2.58 -42.10
C GLY A 154 -30.28 -1.41 -42.34
N LYS A 155 -29.72 -0.77 -41.29
CA LYS A 155 -28.82 0.39 -41.44
C LYS A 155 -27.42 -0.03 -41.85
N THR A 156 -26.84 0.71 -42.80
CA THR A 156 -25.41 0.53 -43.17
C THR A 156 -24.51 0.92 -42.00
N PHE A 157 -23.29 0.36 -41.93
CA PHE A 157 -22.33 0.73 -40.88
C PHE A 157 -22.03 2.24 -40.88
N ALA A 158 -21.98 2.88 -42.05
CA ALA A 158 -21.82 4.33 -42.17
C ALA A 158 -22.96 5.11 -41.46
N THR A 159 -24.20 4.63 -41.58
CA THR A 159 -25.35 5.23 -40.90
C THR A 159 -25.29 4.99 -39.39
N LYS A 160 -24.89 3.79 -38.95
CA LYS A 160 -24.70 3.50 -37.52
C LYS A 160 -23.63 4.40 -36.90
N LEU A 161 -22.52 4.62 -37.61
CA LEU A 161 -21.45 5.51 -37.18
C LEU A 161 -21.92 6.95 -37.02
N GLN A 162 -22.71 7.44 -37.98
CA GLN A 162 -23.29 8.78 -37.91
C GLN A 162 -24.31 8.93 -36.77
N ASP A 163 -25.19 7.93 -36.59
CA ASP A 163 -26.19 7.94 -35.51
C ASP A 163 -25.50 7.87 -34.14
N GLY A 164 -24.48 7.02 -33.99
CA GLY A 164 -23.71 6.89 -32.75
C GLY A 164 -22.99 8.19 -32.36
N GLN A 165 -22.38 8.89 -33.32
CA GLN A 165 -21.81 10.22 -33.06
C GLN A 165 -22.87 11.20 -32.54
N GLY A 166 -24.05 11.22 -33.15
CA GLY A 166 -25.15 12.09 -32.71
C GLY A 166 -25.65 11.78 -31.30
N ILE A 167 -25.70 10.49 -30.94
CA ILE A 167 -26.11 10.04 -29.60
C ILE A 167 -25.08 10.47 -28.56
N LEU A 168 -23.79 10.23 -28.80
CA LEU A 168 -22.73 10.62 -27.87
C LEU A 168 -22.69 12.14 -27.66
N LEU A 169 -22.75 12.92 -28.73
CA LEU A 169 -22.75 14.39 -28.64
C LEU A 169 -23.97 14.97 -27.89
N ALA A 170 -25.08 14.23 -27.83
CA ALA A 170 -26.26 14.65 -27.10
C ALA A 170 -26.16 14.40 -25.58
N HIS A 171 -25.30 13.47 -25.16
CA HIS A 171 -25.18 13.03 -23.77
C HIS A 171 -23.89 13.50 -23.09
N ILE A 172 -22.83 13.78 -23.86
CA ILE A 172 -21.54 14.17 -23.31
C ILE A 172 -21.54 15.67 -23.00
N GLY A 173 -21.19 16.02 -21.75
CA GLY A 173 -20.97 17.40 -21.30
C GLY A 173 -19.79 18.08 -22.02
N PHE A 174 -19.33 19.26 -21.56
CA PHE A 174 -18.12 19.94 -22.06
C PHE A 174 -18.22 20.73 -23.37
N ASN A 175 -19.39 21.29 -23.69
CA ASN A 175 -19.59 22.21 -24.82
C ASN A 175 -19.25 21.63 -26.21
N LEU A 176 -19.27 20.29 -26.37
CA LEU A 176 -19.26 19.66 -27.68
C LEU A 176 -20.57 19.92 -28.42
N SER A 177 -20.50 19.97 -29.74
CA SER A 177 -21.64 20.26 -30.60
C SER A 177 -21.64 19.36 -31.83
N SER A 178 -22.74 19.38 -32.60
CA SER A 178 -22.80 18.70 -33.90
C SER A 178 -21.75 19.17 -34.94
N ALA A 179 -20.98 20.22 -34.64
CA ALA A 179 -19.86 20.65 -35.48
C ALA A 179 -18.54 19.92 -35.15
N ASP A 180 -18.45 19.24 -34.00
CA ASP A 180 -17.28 18.48 -33.55
C ASP A 180 -17.41 17.03 -34.03
N ASP A 181 -16.44 16.56 -34.82
CA ASP A 181 -16.43 15.19 -35.37
C ASP A 181 -15.54 14.30 -34.50
N LEU A 182 -16.14 13.36 -33.76
CA LEU A 182 -15.42 12.49 -32.82
C LEU A 182 -14.31 11.64 -33.47
N LEU A 183 -14.29 11.51 -34.81
CA LEU A 183 -13.28 10.75 -35.55
C LEU A 183 -12.28 11.63 -36.31
N ARG A 184 -12.44 12.97 -36.28
CA ARG A 184 -11.59 13.92 -37.04
C ARG A 184 -11.14 15.14 -36.25
N SER A 185 -11.85 15.51 -35.20
CA SER A 185 -11.46 16.61 -34.30
C SER A 185 -10.10 16.29 -33.69
N SER A 186 -9.22 17.28 -33.65
CA SER A 186 -7.89 17.12 -33.05
C SER A 186 -7.94 17.39 -31.54
N PRO A 187 -7.65 16.39 -30.70
CA PRO A 187 -7.41 16.59 -29.27
C PRO A 187 -5.98 17.07 -28.97
N MET A 188 -5.07 16.97 -29.96
CA MET A 188 -3.70 17.47 -29.85
C MET A 188 -3.58 18.89 -30.38
N LEU A 189 -2.66 19.68 -29.85
CA LEU A 189 -2.35 21.01 -30.34
C LEU A 189 -1.55 20.92 -31.66
N GLU A 190 -2.07 21.50 -32.74
CA GLU A 190 -1.41 21.53 -34.04
C GLU A 190 -1.23 22.96 -34.56
N SER A 191 -0.20 23.19 -35.38
CA SER A 191 0.25 24.52 -35.87
C SER A 191 -0.77 25.36 -36.65
N ASN A 192 -2.01 24.89 -36.84
CA ASN A 192 -3.05 25.52 -37.65
C ASN A 192 -4.48 25.30 -37.12
N THR A 193 -4.66 24.80 -35.90
CA THR A 193 -5.99 24.51 -35.31
C THR A 193 -6.50 25.62 -34.41
N THR A 194 -7.82 25.75 -34.29
CA THR A 194 -8.43 26.74 -33.39
C THR A 194 -8.28 26.25 -31.94
N LEU A 195 -7.47 26.93 -31.13
CA LEU A 195 -7.14 26.52 -29.76
C LEU A 195 -8.37 26.13 -28.91
N ASN A 196 -9.46 26.90 -29.03
CA ASN A 196 -10.70 26.65 -28.29
C ASN A 196 -11.42 25.34 -28.68
N SER A 197 -11.34 24.88 -29.94
CA SER A 197 -11.96 23.59 -30.32
C SER A 197 -11.18 22.41 -29.79
N ASN A 198 -9.84 22.48 -29.85
CA ASN A 198 -8.97 21.41 -29.35
C ASN A 198 -9.06 21.31 -27.84
N PHE A 199 -9.08 22.45 -27.14
CA PHE A 199 -9.25 22.51 -25.68
C PHE A 199 -10.53 21.80 -25.23
N ARG A 200 -11.69 22.16 -25.82
CA ARG A 200 -12.98 21.54 -25.46
C ARG A 200 -13.02 20.05 -25.79
N PHE A 201 -12.48 19.67 -26.94
CA PHE A 201 -12.43 18.26 -27.33
C PHE A 201 -11.50 17.45 -26.44
N ARG A 202 -10.37 18.03 -26.01
CA ARG A 202 -9.49 17.42 -25.02
C ARG A 202 -10.19 17.28 -23.67
N GLN A 203 -10.80 18.35 -23.17
CA GLN A 203 -11.54 18.35 -21.91
C GLN A 203 -12.61 17.25 -21.86
N ALA A 204 -13.33 17.03 -22.96
CA ALA A 204 -14.33 15.97 -23.05
C ALA A 204 -13.73 14.56 -23.04
N ASN A 205 -12.56 14.35 -23.63
CA ASN A 205 -11.87 13.06 -23.59
C ASN A 205 -11.29 12.77 -22.20
N GLU A 206 -10.66 13.78 -21.57
CA GLU A 206 -10.11 13.68 -20.22
C GLU A 206 -11.23 13.35 -19.23
N ALA A 207 -12.32 14.10 -19.26
CA ALA A 207 -13.41 13.90 -18.31
C ALA A 207 -14.14 12.56 -18.45
N LEU A 208 -14.35 12.08 -19.68
CA LEU A 208 -14.91 10.73 -19.88
C LEU A 208 -13.99 9.66 -19.28
N ALA A 209 -12.69 9.82 -19.50
CA ALA A 209 -11.71 8.83 -19.06
C ALA A 209 -11.52 8.85 -17.53
N VAL A 210 -11.58 10.02 -16.88
CA VAL A 210 -11.59 10.16 -15.42
C VAL A 210 -12.87 9.58 -14.82
N THR A 211 -14.02 9.84 -15.44
CA THR A 211 -15.28 9.32 -14.91
C THR A 211 -15.30 7.79 -14.95
N ILE A 212 -14.87 7.17 -16.06
CA ILE A 212 -14.76 5.70 -16.12
C ILE A 212 -13.80 5.17 -15.06
N PHE A 213 -12.69 5.87 -14.80
CA PHE A 213 -11.73 5.49 -13.76
C PHE A 213 -12.38 5.41 -12.36
N HIS A 214 -13.07 6.47 -11.93
CA HIS A 214 -13.77 6.46 -10.63
C HIS A 214 -14.86 5.39 -10.52
N LEU A 215 -15.43 4.96 -11.65
CA LEU A 215 -16.50 3.96 -11.64
C LEU A 215 -15.98 2.53 -11.54
N ILE A 216 -14.77 2.26 -12.03
CA ILE A 216 -14.18 0.92 -11.96
C ILE A 216 -13.45 0.66 -10.64
N ALA A 217 -13.15 1.69 -9.85
CA ALA A 217 -12.47 1.59 -8.56
C ALA A 217 -13.18 0.63 -7.56
N ASP A 218 -14.50 0.47 -7.70
CA ASP A 218 -15.33 -0.40 -6.84
C ASP A 218 -15.80 -1.70 -7.53
N SER A 219 -15.20 -2.11 -8.66
CA SER A 219 -15.71 -3.27 -9.43
C SER A 219 -14.63 -4.09 -10.15
N ASP A 220 -14.84 -5.41 -10.28
CA ASP A 220 -13.93 -6.36 -10.96
C ASP A 220 -13.91 -6.23 -12.51
N ILE A 221 -14.18 -5.04 -13.06
CA ILE A 221 -14.26 -4.80 -14.50
C ILE A 221 -13.16 -3.83 -14.95
N ASN A 222 -12.58 -4.07 -16.13
CA ASN A 222 -11.58 -3.20 -16.72
C ASN A 222 -12.19 -2.04 -17.56
N PHE A 223 -11.37 -1.08 -17.96
CA PHE A 223 -11.78 0.10 -18.73
C PHE A 223 -12.57 -0.24 -20.01
N ASP A 224 -12.20 -1.31 -20.71
CA ASP A 224 -12.88 -1.75 -21.94
C ASP A 224 -14.27 -2.32 -21.66
N GLN A 225 -14.41 -3.06 -20.56
CA GLN A 225 -15.69 -3.58 -20.05
C GLN A 225 -16.60 -2.44 -19.56
N ALA A 226 -16.04 -1.44 -18.86
CA ALA A 226 -16.78 -0.26 -18.43
C ALA A 226 -17.25 0.59 -19.62
N LEU A 227 -16.42 0.80 -20.64
CA LEU A 227 -16.84 1.46 -21.89
C LEU A 227 -17.93 0.68 -22.63
N ALA A 228 -17.87 -0.65 -22.61
CA ALA A 228 -18.90 -1.49 -23.21
C ALA A 228 -20.23 -1.38 -22.45
N ALA A 229 -20.19 -1.40 -21.11
CA ALA A 229 -21.34 -1.21 -20.25
C ALA A 229 -21.97 0.18 -20.44
N LEU A 230 -21.15 1.24 -20.49
CA LEU A 230 -21.62 2.60 -20.75
C LEU A 230 -22.24 2.75 -22.15
N ALA A 231 -21.68 2.06 -23.15
CA ALA A 231 -22.29 2.02 -24.47
C ALA A 231 -23.65 1.32 -24.47
N GLU A 232 -23.88 0.33 -23.61
CA GLU A 232 -25.18 -0.32 -23.46
C GLU A 232 -26.21 0.59 -22.78
N ASP A 233 -25.79 1.34 -21.75
CA ASP A 233 -26.60 2.33 -21.02
C ASP A 233 -27.08 3.43 -21.99
N ILE A 234 -26.14 4.08 -22.69
CA ILE A 234 -26.41 5.17 -23.64
C ILE A 234 -27.43 4.81 -24.74
N LEU A 235 -27.54 3.53 -25.12
CA LEU A 235 -28.45 3.11 -26.19
C LEU A 235 -29.93 3.17 -25.83
N ASP A 236 -30.27 3.18 -24.54
CA ASP A 236 -31.65 3.29 -24.11
C ASP A 236 -32.14 4.76 -24.05
N GLY A 237 -31.22 5.71 -24.27
CA GLY A 237 -31.46 7.14 -24.28
C GLY A 237 -31.31 7.81 -22.91
N LYS A 238 -30.73 7.11 -21.94
CA LYS A 238 -30.32 7.63 -20.65
C LYS A 238 -28.90 7.17 -20.31
N ILE A 239 -28.35 7.78 -19.27
CA ILE A 239 -27.12 7.36 -18.65
C ILE A 239 -27.50 7.18 -17.19
N ASP A 240 -28.07 6.03 -16.84
CA ASP A 240 -28.58 5.79 -15.48
C ASP A 240 -28.10 4.45 -14.89
N GLY A 241 -27.12 3.81 -15.53
CA GLY A 241 -26.60 2.51 -15.11
C GLY A 241 -27.54 1.35 -15.44
N ASN A 242 -28.61 1.58 -16.20
CA ASN A 242 -29.59 0.57 -16.56
C ASN A 242 -29.71 0.40 -18.07
N LYS A 243 -30.17 -0.77 -18.47
CA LYS A 243 -30.63 -1.06 -19.82
C LYS A 243 -32.15 -1.12 -19.81
N GLY A 244 -32.79 0.03 -19.86
CA GLY A 244 -34.23 0.22 -19.75
C GLY A 244 -34.72 0.28 -18.31
N ILE A 245 -34.97 -0.88 -17.70
CA ILE A 245 -35.31 -1.00 -16.25
C ILE A 245 -34.45 -2.04 -15.54
N GLU A 246 -33.59 -2.74 -16.28
CA GLU A 246 -32.71 -3.78 -15.76
C GLU A 246 -31.35 -3.13 -15.50
N PRO A 247 -30.79 -3.25 -14.29
CA PRO A 247 -29.43 -2.79 -14.01
C PRO A 247 -28.42 -3.44 -14.94
N ILE A 248 -27.39 -2.69 -15.32
CA ILE A 248 -26.24 -3.22 -16.04
C ILE A 248 -25.30 -3.79 -14.97
N ALA A 249 -24.93 -5.07 -15.07
CA ALA A 249 -24.12 -5.77 -14.06
C ALA A 249 -22.84 -5.01 -13.64
N ALA A 250 -22.19 -4.39 -14.61
CA ALA A 250 -21.00 -3.55 -14.41
C ALA A 250 -21.26 -2.26 -13.58
N PHE A 251 -22.52 -1.84 -13.47
CA PHE A 251 -22.96 -0.62 -12.79
C PHE A 251 -24.05 -0.90 -11.76
N GLU A 252 -24.19 -2.13 -11.26
CA GLU A 252 -25.23 -2.49 -10.30
C GLU A 252 -25.15 -1.69 -8.99
N SER A 253 -23.97 -1.17 -8.65
CA SER A 253 -23.71 -0.28 -7.50
C SER A 253 -24.04 1.19 -7.79
N ILE A 254 -24.23 1.58 -9.06
CA ILE A 254 -24.43 2.96 -9.47
C ILE A 254 -25.93 3.17 -9.74
N ALA A 255 -26.61 3.80 -8.79
CA ALA A 255 -28.05 4.02 -8.85
C ALA A 255 -28.50 4.97 -9.98
N ASP A 256 -27.63 5.91 -10.38
CA ASP A 256 -27.84 6.81 -11.51
C ASP A 256 -26.48 7.36 -11.99
N PHE A 257 -26.01 6.90 -13.15
CA PHE A 257 -24.73 7.34 -13.71
C PHE A 257 -24.74 8.84 -14.04
N SER A 258 -25.89 9.40 -14.45
CA SER A 258 -26.04 10.83 -14.67
C SER A 258 -25.95 11.60 -13.35
N ASP A 259 -26.35 11.03 -12.22
CA ASP A 259 -26.18 11.66 -10.91
C ASP A 259 -24.70 11.70 -10.52
N THR A 260 -23.96 10.59 -10.67
CA THR A 260 -22.50 10.54 -10.49
C THR A 260 -21.81 11.58 -11.38
N TRP A 261 -22.10 11.58 -12.68
CA TRP A 261 -21.58 12.56 -13.64
C TRP A 261 -21.96 14.01 -13.33
N SER A 262 -23.14 14.26 -12.73
CA SER A 262 -23.63 15.61 -12.42
C SER A 262 -23.15 16.19 -11.09
N LYS A 263 -22.85 15.33 -10.11
CA LYS A 263 -22.26 15.69 -8.81
C LYS A 263 -20.77 15.98 -8.92
N LEU A 264 -20.12 15.39 -9.92
CA LEU A 264 -18.74 15.68 -10.32
C LEU A 264 -18.70 17.02 -11.09
N ALA A 265 -18.69 18.15 -10.36
CA ALA A 265 -18.48 19.43 -11.01
C ALA A 265 -17.11 19.41 -11.72
N ILE A 266 -17.03 19.93 -12.95
CA ILE A 266 -15.82 19.90 -13.81
C ILE A 266 -14.56 20.39 -13.07
N ARG A 267 -14.71 21.33 -12.14
CA ARG A 267 -13.62 21.91 -11.32
C ARG A 267 -13.12 21.02 -10.19
N HIS A 268 -13.78 19.89 -9.95
CA HIS A 268 -13.54 18.93 -8.86
C HIS A 268 -13.20 17.54 -9.40
N LEU A 269 -13.07 17.40 -10.72
CA LEU A 269 -12.57 16.18 -11.35
C LEU A 269 -11.07 16.34 -11.53
N THR A 270 -10.32 15.60 -10.74
CA THR A 270 -8.88 15.44 -10.88
C THR A 270 -8.57 14.54 -12.07
N ILE A 271 -7.44 14.76 -12.75
CA ILE A 271 -6.96 13.93 -13.86
C ILE A 271 -5.89 12.99 -13.28
N PRO A 272 -6.17 11.69 -13.10
CA PRO A 272 -5.22 10.78 -12.49
C PRO A 272 -3.94 10.61 -13.31
N GLY A 273 -2.82 10.45 -12.59
CA GLY A 273 -1.49 10.21 -13.15
C GLY A 273 -0.81 11.44 -13.74
N THR A 274 -1.20 12.66 -13.33
CA THR A 274 -0.56 13.93 -13.77
C THR A 274 0.41 14.55 -12.76
N SER A 275 0.77 13.84 -11.68
CA SER A 275 1.65 14.30 -10.59
C SER A 275 3.00 14.86 -11.08
N ALA A 276 3.56 14.28 -12.15
CA ALA A 276 4.80 14.73 -12.80
C ALA A 276 4.79 16.16 -13.41
N LEU A 277 3.71 16.93 -13.27
CA LEU A 277 3.59 18.31 -13.77
C LEU A 277 4.03 19.40 -12.76
N GLY A 278 4.55 19.02 -11.58
CA GLY A 278 5.32 19.89 -10.70
C GLY A 278 4.54 20.64 -9.63
N SER A 279 3.54 20.02 -9.03
CA SER A 279 2.92 20.51 -7.78
C SER A 279 2.59 19.37 -6.84
N GLY A 280 3.11 18.17 -7.11
CA GLY A 280 2.76 17.02 -6.32
C GLY A 280 1.27 16.82 -6.21
N SER A 281 0.46 16.83 -7.28
CA SER A 281 -1.00 16.62 -7.15
C SER A 281 -1.64 16.26 -8.47
N GLU A 282 -2.76 15.55 -8.40
CA GLU A 282 -3.65 15.44 -9.56
C GLU A 282 -4.22 16.83 -9.94
N ILE A 283 -4.08 17.25 -11.21
CA ILE A 283 -4.64 18.53 -11.64
C ILE A 283 -6.14 18.39 -11.93
N SER A 284 -6.94 19.38 -11.54
CA SER A 284 -8.36 19.39 -11.91
C SER A 284 -8.56 19.64 -13.42
N LEU A 285 -9.72 19.25 -13.99
CA LEU A 285 -10.07 19.63 -15.38
C LEU A 285 -10.15 21.15 -15.59
N ALA A 286 -10.21 21.95 -14.53
CA ALA A 286 -10.10 23.41 -14.60
C ALA A 286 -8.65 23.88 -14.86
N GLN A 287 -7.67 23.11 -14.39
CA GLN A 287 -6.23 23.28 -14.60
C GLN A 287 -5.72 22.61 -15.90
N LEU A 288 -6.59 22.00 -16.72
CA LEU A 288 -6.25 21.45 -18.04
C LEU A 288 -5.39 22.35 -18.97
N PRO A 289 -5.48 23.70 -18.92
CA PRO A 289 -4.53 24.56 -19.66
C PRO A 289 -3.04 24.30 -19.34
N ILE A 290 -2.72 23.81 -18.14
CA ILE A 290 -1.36 23.45 -17.70
C ILE A 290 -0.86 22.21 -18.46
N LEU A 291 -1.63 21.12 -18.47
CA LEU A 291 -1.33 19.90 -19.24
C LEU A 291 -1.13 20.19 -20.73
N LEU A 292 -2.00 21.03 -21.30
CA LEU A 292 -1.90 21.43 -22.70
C LEU A 292 -0.68 22.30 -22.99
N HIS A 293 -0.23 23.09 -22.01
CA HIS A 293 1.01 23.87 -22.11
C HIS A 293 2.26 22.97 -22.09
N ALA A 294 2.30 21.97 -21.20
CA ALA A 294 3.38 20.99 -21.12
C ALA A 294 3.51 20.20 -22.43
N GLU A 295 2.39 19.68 -22.95
CA GLU A 295 2.36 18.97 -24.24
C GLU A 295 2.80 19.88 -25.41
N ALA A 296 2.36 21.15 -25.44
CA ALA A 296 2.74 22.10 -26.47
C ALA A 296 4.26 22.35 -26.52
N THR A 297 4.90 22.34 -25.35
CA THR A 297 6.33 22.56 -25.17
C THR A 297 7.14 21.39 -25.69
N GLN A 298 6.75 20.16 -25.35
CA GLN A 298 7.43 18.96 -25.81
C GLN A 298 7.24 18.68 -27.32
N LEU A 299 6.09 19.06 -27.89
CA LEU A 299 5.81 18.90 -29.32
C LEU A 299 6.56 19.89 -30.23
N ASN A 300 7.40 20.80 -29.69
CA ASN A 300 8.18 21.81 -30.43
C ASN A 300 7.34 22.53 -31.51
N SER A 301 6.08 22.80 -31.18
CA SER A 301 5.10 23.26 -32.14
C SER A 301 5.13 24.79 -32.25
N ASN A 302 5.04 25.36 -33.47
CA ASN A 302 5.01 26.81 -33.72
C ASN A 302 3.69 27.48 -33.23
N ILE A 303 3.14 27.01 -32.12
CA ILE A 303 1.86 27.41 -31.56
C ILE A 303 2.07 28.68 -30.75
N GLU A 304 1.17 29.65 -30.89
CA GLU A 304 1.28 30.93 -30.19
C GLU A 304 0.99 30.72 -28.69
N LEU A 305 2.05 30.42 -27.92
CA LEU A 305 1.97 30.07 -26.51
C LEU A 305 1.33 31.18 -25.66
N SER A 306 1.39 32.43 -26.08
CA SER A 306 0.86 33.57 -25.31
C SER A 306 -0.63 33.48 -24.94
N ALA A 307 -1.45 32.82 -25.76
CA ALA A 307 -2.87 32.62 -25.45
C ALA A 307 -3.11 31.50 -24.42
N LEU A 308 -2.27 30.45 -24.43
CA LEU A 308 -2.26 29.37 -23.43
C LEU A 308 -1.63 29.84 -22.12
N SER A 309 -0.50 30.55 -22.19
CA SER A 309 0.21 31.13 -21.05
C SER A 309 -0.63 32.17 -20.30
N ALA A 310 -1.45 32.96 -21.00
CA ALA A 310 -2.36 33.91 -20.35
C ALA A 310 -3.55 33.24 -19.65
N LEU A 311 -3.99 32.08 -20.13
CA LEU A 311 -4.99 31.26 -19.46
C LEU A 311 -4.38 30.53 -18.26
N ALA A 312 -3.19 29.92 -18.42
CA ALA A 312 -2.48 29.24 -17.34
C ALA A 312 -2.13 30.20 -16.19
N ALA A 313 -1.68 31.43 -16.51
CA ALA A 313 -1.36 32.45 -15.51
C ALA A 313 -2.59 33.05 -14.78
N GLN A 314 -3.82 32.84 -15.27
CA GLN A 314 -5.04 33.22 -14.54
C GLN A 314 -5.38 32.25 -13.40
N TYR A 315 -4.80 31.05 -13.42
CA TYR A 315 -5.01 30.00 -12.42
C TYR A 315 -3.75 29.77 -11.56
N SER A 316 -2.76 30.66 -11.65
CA SER A 316 -1.60 30.70 -10.74
C SER A 316 -1.84 31.72 -9.61
N ILE A 317 -2.25 31.21 -8.44
CA ILE A 317 -2.13 31.70 -7.03
C ILE A 317 -2.57 33.15 -6.67
N ALA A 318 -2.45 34.17 -7.54
CA ALA A 318 -2.52 35.58 -7.12
C ALA A 318 -3.92 36.24 -7.04
N SER A 319 -5.00 35.57 -6.60
CA SER A 319 -6.32 36.24 -6.47
C SER A 319 -7.13 36.03 -5.18
N PHE A 320 -6.52 35.54 -4.11
CA PHE A 320 -7.08 35.63 -2.75
C PHE A 320 -6.46 36.84 -2.01
N GLY A 321 -6.91 37.21 -0.80
CA GLY A 321 -6.49 38.44 -0.11
C GLY A 321 -5.01 38.46 0.31
N ALA A 322 -4.58 39.44 1.12
CA ALA A 322 -3.31 39.28 1.85
C ALA A 322 -3.53 38.19 2.91
N ASP A 323 -2.53 37.33 3.00
CA ASP A 323 -2.49 36.05 3.69
C ASP A 323 -1.01 35.88 4.02
N LEU A 324 -0.62 36.38 5.19
CA LEU A 324 0.74 36.73 5.57
C LEU A 324 1.62 35.50 5.76
N ASP A 325 1.05 34.44 6.32
CA ASP A 325 1.65 33.12 6.50
C ASP A 325 1.27 32.13 5.37
N SER A 326 0.33 32.51 4.50
CA SER A 326 -0.07 31.76 3.29
C SER A 326 -0.82 30.46 3.58
N ASP A 327 -1.55 30.40 4.70
CA ASP A 327 -2.35 29.26 5.16
C ASP A 327 -3.70 29.08 4.42
N GLY A 328 -4.00 30.00 3.50
CA GLY A 328 -5.22 29.99 2.67
C GLY A 328 -6.39 30.76 3.27
N TYR A 329 -6.26 31.30 4.49
CA TYR A 329 -7.21 32.24 5.10
C TYR A 329 -6.68 33.68 4.98
N PRO A 330 -7.47 34.65 4.49
CA PRO A 330 -6.98 36.03 4.43
C PRO A 330 -6.82 36.64 5.83
N ASP A 331 -5.71 37.37 6.11
CA ASP A 331 -5.33 37.99 7.41
C ASP A 331 -6.52 38.61 8.18
N SER A 332 -7.49 39.15 7.44
CA SER A 332 -8.70 39.78 7.98
C SER A 332 -9.62 38.87 8.80
N VAL A 333 -9.47 37.55 8.71
CA VAL A 333 -10.29 36.56 9.42
C VAL A 333 -9.45 35.49 10.11
N ASP A 334 -8.13 35.62 10.07
CA ASP A 334 -7.17 34.70 10.64
C ASP A 334 -6.87 35.03 12.13
N ASN A 335 -6.73 33.99 12.95
CA ASN A 335 -6.55 34.08 14.40
C ASN A 335 -5.09 33.86 14.85
N ASP A 336 -4.19 33.57 13.93
CA ASP A 336 -2.75 33.44 14.18
C ASP A 336 -1.96 34.01 12.98
N ILE A 337 -1.98 35.35 12.85
CA ILE A 337 -1.80 36.03 11.55
C ILE A 337 -0.39 35.87 10.94
N ASP A 338 0.63 35.59 11.74
CA ASP A 338 2.01 35.42 11.28
C ASP A 338 2.55 34.01 11.46
N GLY A 339 1.73 33.08 11.98
CA GLY A 339 2.01 31.64 12.00
C GLY A 339 3.15 31.19 12.91
N ASP A 340 3.47 31.94 13.96
CA ASP A 340 4.54 31.57 14.91
C ASP A 340 4.13 30.51 15.95
N GLY A 341 2.85 30.12 15.92
CA GLY A 341 2.25 29.09 16.75
C GLY A 341 1.67 29.61 18.07
N LEU A 342 1.74 30.92 18.34
CA LEU A 342 1.06 31.58 19.44
C LEU A 342 -0.08 32.46 18.92
N SER A 343 -1.31 31.98 19.07
CA SER A 343 -2.51 32.73 18.68
C SER A 343 -2.43 34.23 19.04
N ASN A 344 -2.96 35.10 18.18
CA ASN A 344 -2.86 36.57 18.27
C ASN A 344 -3.17 37.21 19.65
N ILE A 345 -3.84 36.49 20.56
CA ILE A 345 -4.20 36.95 21.91
C ILE A 345 -3.17 36.58 22.99
N ASN A 346 -2.34 35.56 22.75
CA ASN A 346 -1.31 35.07 23.67
C ASN A 346 0.10 35.40 23.20
N ASP A 347 0.24 35.88 21.98
CA ASP A 347 1.47 36.47 21.48
C ASP A 347 1.52 37.98 21.81
N ALA A 348 2.67 38.42 22.33
CA ALA A 348 2.96 39.80 22.59
C ALA A 348 3.16 40.61 21.29
N PHE A 349 3.57 39.97 20.18
CA PHE A 349 3.79 40.61 18.87
C PHE A 349 3.14 39.88 17.66
N PRO A 350 1.78 39.86 17.55
CA PRO A 350 0.98 39.02 16.62
C PRO A 350 1.12 39.22 15.10
N LEU A 351 2.16 39.93 14.65
CA LEU A 351 2.45 40.20 13.25
C LEU A 351 3.96 40.09 12.94
N ASP A 352 4.77 39.65 13.92
CA ASP A 352 6.20 39.40 13.79
C ASP A 352 6.60 38.06 14.43
N ALA A 353 6.59 37.02 13.61
CA ALA A 353 6.85 35.64 14.01
C ALA A 353 8.23 35.33 14.63
N ASN A 354 9.09 36.34 14.82
CA ASN A 354 10.40 36.18 15.45
C ASN A 354 10.45 36.67 16.90
N GLU A 355 9.37 37.25 17.41
CA GLU A 355 9.33 37.85 18.75
C GLU A 355 8.03 37.47 19.46
N TRP A 356 8.10 36.60 20.46
CA TRP A 356 6.89 36.09 21.13
C TRP A 356 6.89 36.29 22.66
N LEU A 357 8.03 36.65 23.26
CA LEU A 357 8.21 36.77 24.70
C LEU A 357 8.98 38.04 25.09
N ASP A 358 8.56 38.65 26.20
CA ASP A 358 9.13 39.87 26.79
C ASP A 358 9.28 39.63 28.31
N THR A 359 10.46 39.18 28.74
CA THR A 359 10.76 38.64 30.08
C THR A 359 10.65 39.71 31.15
N ASP A 360 11.16 40.91 30.89
CA ASP A 360 11.15 42.02 31.84
C ASP A 360 9.92 42.94 31.67
N GLY A 361 9.20 42.80 30.56
CA GLY A 361 7.93 43.45 30.26
C GLY A 361 8.07 44.89 29.79
N ASP A 362 9.21 45.29 29.23
CA ASP A 362 9.50 46.67 28.82
C ASP A 362 8.92 47.05 27.44
N GLY A 363 8.48 46.05 26.67
CA GLY A 363 7.86 46.17 25.35
C GLY A 363 8.82 45.92 24.17
N ILE A 364 10.04 45.46 24.42
CA ILE A 364 10.97 44.88 23.44
C ILE A 364 10.99 43.36 23.69
N GLY A 365 10.85 42.55 22.65
CA GLY A 365 10.95 41.10 22.79
C GLY A 365 12.39 40.68 23.07
N ASN A 366 12.58 39.62 23.85
CA ASN A 366 13.91 39.19 24.33
C ASN A 366 14.91 38.98 23.19
N ASN A 367 14.47 38.53 22.00
CA ASN A 367 15.40 38.29 20.90
C ASN A 367 16.01 39.59 20.35
N ALA A 368 15.40 40.74 20.65
CA ALA A 368 15.86 42.07 20.30
C ALA A 368 16.31 42.92 21.50
N ASP A 369 16.09 42.47 22.74
CA ASP A 369 16.64 43.10 23.94
C ASP A 369 18.10 42.66 24.14
N ALA A 370 18.87 43.45 24.89
CA ALA A 370 20.31 43.24 25.10
C ALA A 370 20.68 43.12 26.59
N ASP A 371 19.67 43.11 27.45
CA ASP A 371 19.73 42.89 28.90
C ASP A 371 18.36 42.33 29.33
N ASP A 372 18.10 41.07 28.97
CA ASP A 372 16.80 40.39 28.98
C ASP A 372 16.14 40.32 30.38
N ASP A 373 16.92 40.48 31.46
CA ASP A 373 16.43 40.52 32.85
C ASP A 373 16.72 41.82 33.61
N ASN A 374 17.47 42.73 32.99
CA ASN A 374 17.73 44.11 33.42
C ASN A 374 18.48 44.23 34.75
N ASP A 375 19.42 43.32 35.04
CA ASP A 375 20.23 43.33 36.26
C ASP A 375 21.39 44.35 36.25
N GLY A 376 21.74 44.82 35.05
CA GLY A 376 22.77 45.82 34.78
C GLY A 376 24.04 45.28 34.13
N TYR A 377 24.13 43.97 33.86
CA TYR A 377 25.13 43.35 32.99
C TYR A 377 24.45 42.88 31.68
N PRO A 378 24.87 43.39 30.51
CA PRO A 378 24.25 43.00 29.24
C PRO A 378 24.43 41.52 28.94
N ASP A 379 23.44 40.90 28.30
CA ASP A 379 23.34 39.44 28.13
C ASP A 379 24.58 38.79 27.51
N ASN A 380 25.27 39.53 26.65
CA ASN A 380 26.45 39.05 25.96
C ASN A 380 27.73 39.01 26.82
N ASN A 381 27.68 39.61 28.00
CA ASN A 381 28.75 39.64 29.00
C ASN A 381 28.24 39.13 30.36
N ASP A 382 27.04 38.58 30.39
CA ASP A 382 26.47 37.88 31.51
C ASP A 382 26.44 36.39 31.17
N ALA A 383 27.07 35.57 32.01
CA ALA A 383 27.01 34.12 31.81
C ALA A 383 25.60 33.56 32.07
N PHE A 384 24.72 34.33 32.71
CA PHE A 384 23.36 33.94 33.11
C PHE A 384 22.33 35.05 32.79
N PRO A 385 22.08 35.35 31.51
CA PRO A 385 21.34 36.53 31.04
C PRO A 385 19.83 36.59 31.36
N LEU A 386 19.29 35.56 32.01
CA LEU A 386 17.88 35.49 32.43
C LEU A 386 17.73 35.36 33.96
N ASP A 387 18.83 35.38 34.71
CA ASP A 387 18.84 35.39 36.18
C ASP A 387 19.68 36.53 36.75
N ALA A 388 18.98 37.58 37.17
CA ALA A 388 19.51 38.84 37.67
C ALA A 388 20.34 38.78 38.99
N THR A 389 20.86 37.62 39.38
CA THR A 389 21.63 37.43 40.63
C THR A 389 23.04 36.84 40.47
N GLU A 390 23.44 36.37 39.30
CA GLU A 390 24.73 35.71 39.04
C GLU A 390 25.27 36.12 37.67
N TRP A 391 26.57 36.41 37.55
CA TRP A 391 27.10 37.00 36.29
C TRP A 391 28.53 36.59 35.87
N LEU A 392 29.30 35.83 36.68
CA LEU A 392 30.70 35.49 36.34
C LEU A 392 31.10 34.06 36.74
N ASP A 393 31.69 33.38 35.77
CA ASP A 393 32.17 32.00 35.80
C ASP A 393 33.56 31.99 35.14
N THR A 394 34.64 31.78 35.93
CA THR A 394 36.04 32.06 35.52
C THR A 394 36.59 30.95 34.65
N ASP A 395 36.23 29.71 34.94
CA ASP A 395 36.59 28.51 34.19
C ASP A 395 35.48 28.06 33.23
N GLY A 396 34.26 28.57 33.39
CA GLY A 396 33.18 28.44 32.41
C GLY A 396 32.43 27.12 32.49
N ASP A 397 32.39 26.48 33.66
CA ASP A 397 31.79 25.15 33.83
C ASP A 397 30.26 25.18 33.97
N GLY A 398 29.66 26.37 33.96
CA GLY A 398 28.23 26.61 34.10
C GLY A 398 27.80 26.75 35.56
N ILE A 399 28.72 26.72 36.51
CA ILE A 399 28.53 27.08 37.92
C ILE A 399 29.24 28.41 38.14
N GLY A 400 28.50 29.45 38.52
CA GLY A 400 29.14 30.73 38.81
C GLY A 400 30.18 30.61 39.94
N ASN A 401 31.30 31.33 39.83
CA ASN A 401 32.46 31.26 40.75
C ASN A 401 32.09 31.36 42.25
N ASN A 402 30.97 32.00 42.60
CA ASN A 402 30.53 32.06 44.01
C ASN A 402 30.14 30.69 44.59
N ALA A 403 29.91 29.70 43.73
CA ALA A 403 29.57 28.33 44.07
C ALA A 403 30.66 27.31 43.69
N ASP A 404 31.75 27.71 43.00
CA ASP A 404 32.84 26.83 42.55
C ASP A 404 34.00 26.68 43.57
N PRO A 405 34.62 25.49 43.74
CA PRO A 405 35.80 25.27 44.59
C PRO A 405 37.18 25.14 43.89
N ASP A 406 37.27 25.25 42.56
CA ASP A 406 38.49 25.15 41.75
C ASP A 406 38.41 26.19 40.61
N ASP A 407 38.63 27.46 40.97
CA ASP A 407 38.07 28.62 40.25
C ASP A 407 38.67 28.84 38.84
N ASP A 408 39.86 28.32 38.54
CA ASP A 408 40.43 28.26 37.17
C ASP A 408 40.54 26.83 36.62
N ASN A 409 40.10 25.87 37.46
CA ASN A 409 39.84 24.47 37.16
C ASN A 409 41.00 23.76 36.45
N ASP A 410 42.22 24.12 36.84
CA ASP A 410 43.46 23.54 36.31
C ASP A 410 43.75 22.13 36.87
N GLY A 411 42.83 21.64 37.70
CA GLY A 411 42.87 20.33 38.33
C GLY A 411 43.67 20.31 39.63
N PHE A 412 44.20 21.45 40.04
CA PHE A 412 44.80 21.66 41.34
C PHE A 412 44.00 22.72 42.09
N THR A 413 43.02 22.26 42.87
CA THR A 413 42.20 23.08 43.79
C THR A 413 42.95 24.31 44.29
N ASP A 414 42.31 25.47 44.41
CA ASP A 414 42.94 26.78 44.72
C ASP A 414 43.99 26.79 45.86
N ALA A 415 43.97 25.78 46.74
CA ALA A 415 44.90 25.58 47.85
C ALA A 415 46.18 24.78 47.53
N GLN A 416 46.26 24.05 46.40
CA GLN A 416 47.37 23.18 45.96
C GLN A 416 48.22 23.81 44.86
N ASP A 417 47.67 24.79 44.17
CA ASP A 417 48.32 25.47 43.09
C ASP A 417 49.14 26.69 43.55
N ALA A 418 50.28 26.91 42.89
CA ALA A 418 51.10 28.10 43.04
C ALA A 418 50.47 29.32 42.34
N PHE A 419 49.53 29.13 41.40
CA PHE A 419 48.88 30.19 40.63
C PHE A 419 47.35 30.00 40.41
N PRO A 420 46.51 29.93 41.47
CA PRO A 420 45.12 29.37 41.47
C PRO A 420 44.01 30.20 40.79
N LEU A 421 44.34 31.15 39.93
CA LEU A 421 43.39 31.85 39.03
C LEU A 421 44.00 32.03 37.63
N ASP A 422 45.11 31.36 37.39
CA ASP A 422 45.88 31.32 36.18
C ASP A 422 46.28 29.87 35.98
N ALA A 423 45.33 29.12 35.43
CA ALA A 423 45.39 27.71 35.13
C ALA A 423 46.57 27.27 34.25
N THR A 424 47.48 28.17 33.89
CA THR A 424 48.57 27.94 32.94
C THR A 424 49.93 27.69 33.57
N GLU A 425 50.10 27.89 34.87
CA GLU A 425 51.41 27.74 35.52
C GLU A 425 51.27 27.07 36.89
N TRP A 426 51.97 25.95 37.10
CA TRP A 426 51.91 25.24 38.37
C TRP A 426 53.26 24.62 38.82
N LEU A 427 54.28 24.50 37.94
CA LEU A 427 55.54 23.77 38.18
C LEU A 427 56.82 24.38 37.52
N ASP A 428 58.02 24.16 38.11
CA ASP A 428 59.35 24.73 37.75
C ASP A 428 60.49 23.67 38.02
N THR A 429 61.18 23.16 36.97
CA THR A 429 62.00 21.91 36.88
C THR A 429 63.47 22.13 37.16
N ASP A 430 64.08 23.17 36.58
CA ASP A 430 65.46 23.55 36.90
C ASP A 430 65.54 24.52 38.10
N GLY A 431 64.38 25.12 38.46
CA GLY A 431 64.09 25.80 39.73
C GLY A 431 64.39 27.30 39.73
N ASP A 432 64.19 27.99 38.61
CA ASP A 432 64.69 29.35 38.40
C ASP A 432 63.70 30.49 38.75
N GLY A 433 62.43 30.14 39.02
CA GLY A 433 61.35 31.06 39.41
C GLY A 433 60.53 31.63 38.25
N ILE A 434 60.80 31.18 37.03
CA ILE A 434 59.87 31.15 35.91
C ILE A 434 59.27 29.73 35.93
N GLY A 435 57.95 29.59 35.80
CA GLY A 435 57.41 28.24 35.64
C GLY A 435 57.99 27.60 34.38
N ASN A 436 58.11 26.27 34.32
CA ASN A 436 58.66 25.57 33.15
C ASN A 436 58.02 26.01 31.84
N ASN A 437 56.77 26.45 31.93
CA ASN A 437 56.01 26.84 30.77
C ASN A 437 56.52 28.19 30.18
N ALA A 438 57.42 28.89 30.87
CA ALA A 438 58.06 30.11 30.39
C ALA A 438 59.61 30.05 30.31
N ASP A 439 60.25 28.89 30.53
CA ASP A 439 61.67 28.61 30.22
C ASP A 439 61.86 27.88 28.86
N ALA A 440 63.07 27.83 28.27
CA ALA A 440 63.28 27.44 26.87
C ALA A 440 64.48 26.51 26.59
N ASP A 441 65.20 26.09 27.63
CA ASP A 441 66.27 25.09 27.58
C ASP A 441 66.49 24.49 29.00
N ASP A 442 65.44 23.81 29.47
CA ASP A 442 65.19 23.13 30.73
C ASP A 442 66.32 22.15 31.16
N ASP A 443 67.16 21.63 30.23
CA ASP A 443 68.33 20.79 30.56
C ASP A 443 69.71 21.14 29.97
N ASN A 444 69.78 22.02 28.97
CA ASN A 444 70.99 22.68 28.48
C ASN A 444 71.99 21.82 27.67
N ASP A 445 71.53 20.84 26.90
CA ASP A 445 72.40 19.90 26.17
C ASP A 445 73.10 20.51 24.91
N GLY A 446 72.57 21.63 24.40
CA GLY A 446 73.05 22.33 23.20
C GLY A 446 72.08 22.30 22.03
N TYR A 447 71.04 21.49 22.14
CA TYR A 447 69.75 21.59 21.47
C TYR A 447 68.78 22.22 22.49
N PRO A 448 68.31 23.46 22.27
CA PRO A 448 67.28 24.03 23.15
C PRO A 448 66.07 23.09 23.21
N ASP A 449 65.35 23.00 24.33
CA ASP A 449 64.33 21.96 24.59
C ASP A 449 63.41 21.69 23.42
N ASN A 450 63.10 22.76 22.69
CA ASN A 450 62.25 22.74 21.52
C ASN A 450 62.78 21.91 20.33
N ASN A 451 64.03 21.46 20.34
CA ASN A 451 64.66 20.70 19.26
C ASN A 451 65.50 19.53 19.79
N ASP A 452 65.30 19.16 21.06
CA ASP A 452 65.85 17.96 21.63
C ASP A 452 64.71 16.99 21.95
N ALA A 453 64.81 15.75 21.48
CA ALA A 453 63.83 14.71 21.82
C ALA A 453 63.93 14.31 23.30
N PHE A 454 65.04 14.66 23.96
CA PHE A 454 65.28 14.40 25.36
C PHE A 454 65.74 15.66 26.08
N PRO A 455 64.83 16.64 26.27
CA PRO A 455 65.13 17.98 26.81
C PRO A 455 65.35 17.97 28.33
N LEU A 456 65.53 16.78 28.91
CA LEU A 456 66.00 16.50 30.27
C LEU A 456 67.13 15.44 30.29
N ASP A 457 67.58 14.90 29.13
CA ASP A 457 68.62 13.86 28.94
C ASP A 457 69.55 13.95 27.68
N ALA A 458 70.75 14.50 27.86
CA ALA A 458 71.77 14.91 26.87
C ALA A 458 72.53 13.88 25.96
N THR A 459 72.10 12.62 25.76
CA THR A 459 72.87 11.65 24.90
C THR A 459 72.14 11.11 23.69
N GLU A 460 70.83 11.22 23.71
CA GLU A 460 69.98 10.98 22.57
C GLU A 460 69.45 12.35 22.17
N TRP A 461 69.53 12.66 20.89
CA TRP A 461 69.14 13.98 20.38
C TRP A 461 68.21 13.89 19.17
N LEU A 462 68.14 12.70 18.56
CA LEU A 462 67.25 12.40 17.45
C LEU A 462 66.77 10.97 17.62
N ASP A 463 65.46 10.88 17.69
CA ASP A 463 64.70 9.68 17.95
C ASP A 463 63.50 9.81 17.01
N THR A 464 63.61 9.19 15.84
CA THR A 464 62.71 9.38 14.69
C THR A 464 61.36 8.79 14.98
N ASP A 465 61.36 7.63 15.60
CA ASP A 465 60.20 6.99 16.18
C ASP A 465 59.91 7.45 17.61
N GLY A 466 60.87 8.08 18.29
CA GLY A 466 60.60 8.76 19.55
C GLY A 466 60.32 7.80 20.71
N ASP A 467 60.77 6.54 20.61
CA ASP A 467 60.41 5.47 21.54
C ASP A 467 61.14 5.57 22.91
N GLY A 468 62.00 6.58 23.04
CA GLY A 468 62.85 6.77 24.20
C GLY A 468 64.26 6.21 24.00
N ILE A 469 64.53 5.60 22.83
CA ILE A 469 65.74 4.89 22.45
C ILE A 469 66.16 5.35 21.04
N GLY A 470 66.90 6.46 20.97
CA GLY A 470 67.30 7.07 19.69
C GLY A 470 67.76 6.10 18.60
N ASN A 471 67.26 6.32 17.36
CA ASN A 471 67.21 5.35 16.24
C ASN A 471 68.47 4.51 16.04
N ASN A 472 69.66 5.07 16.28
CA ASN A 472 70.90 4.33 16.03
C ASN A 472 70.96 2.98 16.77
N ALA A 473 70.15 2.82 17.82
CA ALA A 473 70.02 1.61 18.59
C ALA A 473 68.75 0.79 18.26
N ASP A 474 67.86 1.31 17.42
CA ASP A 474 66.56 0.74 17.12
C ASP A 474 66.63 -0.26 15.92
N PRO A 475 65.96 -1.44 15.97
CA PRO A 475 65.82 -2.37 14.84
C PRO A 475 64.62 -2.11 13.90
N ASP A 476 63.88 -1.05 14.20
CA ASP A 476 62.70 -0.58 13.51
C ASP A 476 62.82 0.95 13.57
N ASP A 477 63.67 1.51 12.68
CA ASP A 477 64.28 2.86 12.84
C ASP A 477 63.27 4.02 12.86
N ASP A 478 62.03 3.72 12.47
CA ASP A 478 60.86 4.58 12.43
C ASP A 478 59.64 3.89 13.13
N ASN A 479 59.89 2.71 13.71
CA ASN A 479 59.06 1.87 14.58
C ASN A 479 57.63 1.65 14.08
N ASP A 480 57.49 1.50 12.76
CA ASP A 480 56.19 1.22 12.12
C ASP A 480 55.73 -0.23 12.35
N GLY A 481 56.55 -1.03 13.02
CA GLY A 481 56.27 -2.41 13.40
C GLY A 481 56.58 -3.40 12.27
N PHE A 482 56.97 -2.88 11.10
CA PHE A 482 57.57 -3.63 10.02
C PHE A 482 59.06 -3.36 10.05
N THR A 483 59.81 -4.34 10.58
CA THR A 483 61.28 -4.26 10.54
C THR A 483 61.73 -3.80 9.17
N ASP A 484 62.78 -2.99 9.08
CA ASP A 484 63.25 -2.32 7.86
C ASP A 484 63.36 -3.21 6.58
N ALA A 485 63.30 -4.55 6.72
CA ALA A 485 63.32 -5.56 5.67
C ALA A 485 61.95 -6.05 5.16
N GLN A 486 60.89 -5.84 5.91
CA GLN A 486 59.49 -6.08 5.52
C GLN A 486 58.83 -4.81 5.01
N ASP A 487 59.50 -3.69 5.21
CA ASP A 487 59.07 -2.35 4.92
C ASP A 487 59.67 -1.84 3.58
N ALA A 488 58.81 -1.29 2.72
CA ALA A 488 59.21 -0.65 1.47
C ALA A 488 59.88 0.73 1.68
N PHE A 489 59.66 1.42 2.81
CA PHE A 489 60.20 2.75 3.16
C PHE A 489 60.69 2.90 4.64
N PRO A 490 61.80 2.24 5.03
CA PRO A 490 62.28 2.05 6.42
C PRO A 490 62.93 3.23 7.17
N LEU A 491 62.65 4.46 6.76
CA LEU A 491 63.00 5.67 7.54
C LEU A 491 61.82 6.67 7.53
N ASP A 492 60.70 6.20 7.02
CA ASP A 492 59.46 6.89 6.78
C ASP A 492 58.41 5.96 7.37
N ALA A 493 58.25 6.07 8.69
CA ALA A 493 57.32 5.26 9.49
C ALA A 493 55.91 5.20 8.89
N THR A 494 55.60 6.07 7.95
CA THR A 494 54.30 6.23 7.34
C THR A 494 54.13 5.44 6.08
N GLU A 495 55.13 4.72 5.58
CA GLU A 495 54.98 4.03 4.32
C GLU A 495 55.69 2.69 4.35
N TRP A 496 54.93 1.60 4.20
CA TRP A 496 55.54 0.27 4.17
C TRP A 496 55.06 -0.63 3.04
N GLN A 497 53.98 -0.25 2.36
CA GLN A 497 53.30 -1.06 1.35
C GLN A 497 53.04 -0.26 0.05
N ASP A 498 52.98 -0.93 -1.09
CA ASP A 498 52.72 -0.37 -2.44
C ASP A 498 51.87 -1.40 -3.23
N SER A 499 50.56 -1.18 -3.31
CA SER A 499 49.55 -2.20 -3.62
C SER A 499 49.25 -2.35 -5.11
N ASP A 500 49.18 -1.25 -5.88
CA ASP A 500 49.06 -1.29 -7.34
C ASP A 500 50.43 -1.39 -8.06
N GLY A 501 51.52 -1.11 -7.34
CA GLY A 501 52.90 -1.25 -7.80
C GLY A 501 53.42 -0.07 -8.63
N ASP A 502 52.88 1.14 -8.45
CA ASP A 502 53.29 2.32 -9.21
C ASP A 502 54.58 3.00 -8.68
N GLY A 503 54.97 2.68 -7.45
CA GLY A 503 56.17 3.16 -6.77
C GLY A 503 55.97 4.36 -5.83
N ILE A 504 54.72 4.73 -5.53
CA ILE A 504 54.30 5.56 -4.41
C ILE A 504 53.82 4.59 -3.30
N GLY A 505 54.16 4.87 -2.04
CA GLY A 505 53.68 4.04 -0.94
C GLY A 505 52.20 4.29 -0.72
N ASN A 506 51.45 3.27 -0.31
CA ASN A 506 50.00 3.34 -0.21
C ASN A 506 49.49 4.55 0.58
N ASN A 507 50.18 4.92 1.66
CA ASN A 507 49.70 6.00 2.50
C ASN A 507 49.91 7.41 1.85
N ALA A 508 50.61 7.48 0.72
CA ALA A 508 50.92 8.66 -0.08
C ALA A 508 50.38 8.55 -1.50
N ASP A 509 49.99 7.34 -1.91
CA ASP A 509 49.13 7.14 -3.06
C ASP A 509 47.71 7.57 -2.67
N ALA A 510 46.96 7.99 -3.68
CA ALA A 510 45.61 8.46 -3.48
C ALA A 510 44.59 7.53 -4.13
N ASP A 511 45.02 6.46 -4.81
CA ASP A 511 44.20 5.45 -5.48
C ASP A 511 45.03 4.14 -5.55
N ASP A 512 45.08 3.45 -4.41
CA ASP A 512 45.93 2.33 -4.03
C ASP A 512 45.75 1.06 -4.88
N ASP A 513 44.65 0.95 -5.63
CA ASP A 513 44.38 -0.15 -6.56
C ASP A 513 44.10 0.28 -8.01
N ASN A 514 44.00 1.60 -8.24
CA ASN A 514 43.93 2.27 -9.53
C ASN A 514 42.66 1.96 -10.33
N ASP A 515 41.54 1.71 -9.67
CA ASP A 515 40.25 1.49 -10.31
C ASP A 515 39.61 2.79 -10.83
N GLY A 516 40.12 3.93 -10.38
CA GLY A 516 39.73 5.28 -10.74
C GLY A 516 38.98 6.05 -9.66
N TYR A 517 38.76 5.45 -8.48
CA TYR A 517 38.24 6.09 -7.28
C TYR A 517 39.37 6.30 -6.25
N PRO A 518 39.53 7.51 -5.67
CA PRO A 518 40.57 7.73 -4.69
C PRO A 518 40.32 7.00 -3.36
N ASP A 519 41.35 6.49 -2.69
CA ASP A 519 41.28 5.68 -1.45
C ASP A 519 40.46 6.31 -0.31
N ILE A 520 40.36 7.63 -0.30
CA ILE A 520 39.60 8.35 0.73
C ILE A 520 38.08 8.30 0.49
N GLU A 521 37.69 8.06 -0.75
CA GLU A 521 36.31 7.94 -1.21
C GLU A 521 35.96 6.48 -1.55
N ASP A 522 36.93 5.56 -1.40
CA ASP A 522 36.80 4.15 -1.69
C ASP A 522 36.67 3.35 -0.38
N ALA A 523 35.58 2.60 -0.21
CA ALA A 523 35.37 1.77 0.97
C ALA A 523 36.30 0.53 1.01
N PHE A 524 36.83 0.11 -0.14
CA PHE A 524 37.78 -0.99 -0.30
C PHE A 524 38.99 -0.58 -1.16
N PRO A 525 39.89 0.29 -0.66
CA PRO A 525 41.00 0.89 -1.43
C PRO A 525 42.01 -0.09 -2.06
N LEU A 526 41.88 -1.39 -1.77
CA LEU A 526 42.78 -2.44 -2.27
C LEU A 526 42.09 -3.47 -3.19
N ASP A 527 40.78 -3.33 -3.44
CA ASP A 527 39.99 -4.21 -4.32
C ASP A 527 39.28 -3.43 -5.43
N ALA A 528 39.93 -3.36 -6.59
CA ALA A 528 39.50 -2.60 -7.76
C ALA A 528 38.16 -3.02 -8.43
N THR A 529 37.32 -3.83 -7.77
CA THR A 529 35.97 -4.18 -8.21
C THR A 529 34.85 -3.69 -7.29
N GLU A 530 35.19 -3.21 -6.10
CA GLU A 530 34.23 -2.75 -5.09
C GLU A 530 34.76 -1.43 -4.53
N TRP A 531 33.98 -0.35 -4.59
CA TRP A 531 34.44 0.97 -4.12
C TRP A 531 33.47 1.63 -3.14
N LEU A 532 32.29 1.05 -2.91
CA LEU A 532 31.24 1.58 -2.04
C LEU A 532 30.75 0.48 -1.10
N ASP A 533 30.56 0.83 0.17
CA ASP A 533 29.98 0.03 1.27
C ASP A 533 29.00 0.94 2.01
N THR A 534 27.72 0.84 1.69
CA THR A 534 26.73 1.83 2.13
C THR A 534 26.32 1.65 3.60
N ASP A 535 26.18 0.43 4.09
CA ASP A 535 25.85 0.15 5.49
C ASP A 535 27.07 0.00 6.41
N GLY A 536 28.25 -0.19 5.83
CA GLY A 536 29.49 -0.38 6.56
C GLY A 536 29.61 -1.75 7.24
N ASP A 537 28.93 -2.78 6.74
CA ASP A 537 29.02 -4.14 7.28
C ASP A 537 30.32 -4.86 6.89
N GLY A 538 31.04 -4.31 5.88
CA GLY A 538 32.31 -4.79 5.38
C GLY A 538 32.22 -5.64 4.11
N ILE A 539 31.06 -5.69 3.44
CA ILE A 539 30.85 -6.26 2.11
C ILE A 539 30.51 -5.12 1.13
N GLY A 540 31.18 -5.05 -0.01
CA GLY A 540 30.92 -3.97 -0.97
C GLY A 540 29.61 -4.14 -1.72
N ASN A 541 28.95 -3.03 -2.05
CA ASN A 541 27.60 -2.98 -2.61
C ASN A 541 27.41 -3.85 -3.88
N ASN A 542 28.42 -4.03 -4.74
CA ASN A 542 28.20 -4.87 -5.93
C ASN A 542 28.09 -6.37 -5.57
N ALA A 543 28.49 -6.76 -4.36
CA ALA A 543 28.44 -8.12 -3.82
C ALA A 543 27.40 -8.30 -2.71
N ASP A 544 26.96 -7.22 -2.06
CA ASP A 544 25.85 -7.23 -1.10
C ASP A 544 24.48 -7.36 -1.79
N THR A 545 23.45 -7.72 -1.04
CA THR A 545 22.07 -7.87 -1.48
C THR A 545 21.07 -7.07 -0.63
N ASP A 546 21.58 -6.34 0.36
CA ASP A 546 20.86 -5.46 1.30
C ASP A 546 21.85 -4.35 1.69
N ASP A 547 22.15 -3.48 0.73
CA ASP A 547 23.24 -2.49 0.71
C ASP A 547 23.19 -1.48 1.86
N ASP A 548 22.03 -1.28 2.51
CA ASP A 548 21.85 -0.38 3.65
C ASP A 548 21.46 -1.08 4.97
N ASN A 549 21.27 -2.40 4.95
CA ASN A 549 20.95 -3.28 6.08
C ASN A 549 19.68 -2.87 6.86
N ASP A 550 18.69 -2.26 6.20
CA ASP A 550 17.40 -1.92 6.82
C ASP A 550 16.51 -3.18 7.01
N GLY A 551 16.87 -4.28 6.36
CA GLY A 551 16.18 -5.56 6.39
C GLY A 551 15.34 -5.87 5.14
N VAL A 552 15.37 -5.01 4.12
CA VAL A 552 14.75 -5.17 2.80
C VAL A 552 15.84 -5.33 1.74
N THR A 553 15.77 -6.39 0.93
CA THR A 553 16.82 -6.62 -0.08
C THR A 553 16.78 -5.58 -1.20
N ASP A 554 17.92 -5.20 -1.79
CA ASP A 554 18.01 -4.12 -2.80
C ASP A 554 17.05 -4.25 -3.99
N SER A 555 16.66 -5.49 -4.31
CA SER A 555 15.75 -5.76 -5.42
C SER A 555 14.29 -5.44 -5.13
N ASP A 556 13.93 -5.36 -3.85
CA ASP A 556 12.61 -5.00 -3.34
C ASP A 556 12.62 -3.64 -2.63
N ASP A 557 13.78 -2.99 -2.52
CA ASP A 557 13.99 -1.68 -1.91
C ASP A 557 13.98 -0.54 -2.95
N ALA A 558 13.18 0.51 -2.71
CA ALA A 558 13.13 1.68 -3.58
C ALA A 558 14.33 2.63 -3.38
N PHE A 559 14.96 2.59 -2.21
CA PHE A 559 16.14 3.35 -1.82
C PHE A 559 17.19 2.43 -1.17
N PRO A 560 17.77 1.47 -1.93
CA PRO A 560 18.66 0.42 -1.40
C PRO A 560 19.94 0.93 -0.74
N LEU A 561 20.16 2.25 -0.68
CA LEU A 561 21.33 2.87 -0.09
C LEU A 561 20.97 3.78 1.12
N ASP A 562 19.73 3.73 1.60
CA ASP A 562 19.21 4.56 2.68
C ASP A 562 18.51 3.71 3.75
N ALA A 563 19.26 3.36 4.78
CA ALA A 563 18.81 2.46 5.86
C ALA A 563 17.58 2.95 6.66
N THR A 564 17.10 4.17 6.39
CA THR A 564 15.95 4.77 7.08
C THR A 564 14.69 4.78 6.22
N GLU A 565 14.79 4.30 4.98
CA GLU A 565 13.71 4.31 4.02
C GLU A 565 13.85 3.19 2.99
N SER A 566 12.82 2.35 2.89
CA SER A 566 12.73 1.34 1.83
C SER A 566 11.54 1.56 0.89
N THR A 567 10.75 2.61 1.12
CA THR A 567 9.49 2.86 0.43
C THR A 567 9.40 4.24 -0.21
N ASP A 568 8.90 4.26 -1.45
CA ASP A 568 8.66 5.46 -2.26
C ASP A 568 7.21 5.40 -2.76
N TYR A 569 6.27 5.77 -1.88
CA TYR A 569 4.84 5.52 -2.02
C TYR A 569 4.27 6.16 -3.28
N ASP A 570 4.76 7.33 -3.65
CA ASP A 570 4.40 8.03 -4.87
C ASP A 570 5.45 7.88 -6.00
N SER A 571 6.57 7.21 -5.69
CA SER A 571 7.64 6.82 -6.61
C SER A 571 8.35 8.02 -7.25
N ASP A 572 8.46 9.12 -6.51
CA ASP A 572 9.04 10.37 -6.99
C ASP A 572 10.56 10.48 -6.78
N GLY A 573 11.15 9.50 -6.09
CA GLY A 573 12.56 9.40 -5.78
C GLY A 573 12.96 10.15 -4.52
N ILE A 574 12.00 10.59 -3.70
CA ILE A 574 12.18 11.04 -2.32
C ILE A 574 11.57 9.98 -1.40
N GLY A 575 12.33 9.61 -0.37
CA GLY A 575 11.84 8.67 0.63
C GLY A 575 10.59 9.16 1.34
N ASP A 576 9.63 8.27 1.58
CA ASP A 576 8.39 8.56 2.31
C ASP A 576 8.63 9.27 3.66
N ASN A 577 9.75 9.02 4.32
CA ASN A 577 10.16 9.60 5.58
C ASN A 577 10.52 11.10 5.46
N SER A 578 10.93 11.54 4.27
CA SER A 578 11.48 12.86 3.95
C SER A 578 10.63 13.63 2.94
N ASP A 579 9.65 12.97 2.33
CA ASP A 579 8.67 13.62 1.47
C ASP A 579 7.62 14.37 2.31
N PRO A 580 7.54 15.72 2.20
CA PRO A 580 6.54 16.52 2.90
C PRO A 580 5.13 16.46 2.30
N ASP A 581 4.95 15.73 1.20
CA ASP A 581 3.71 15.51 0.47
C ASP A 581 3.73 14.08 -0.10
N ARG A 582 3.67 13.09 0.79
CA ARG A 582 4.03 11.69 0.58
C ARG A 582 3.18 10.96 -0.47
N ASP A 583 1.94 11.39 -0.68
CA ASP A 583 1.13 10.86 -1.78
C ASP A 583 1.09 11.81 -3.00
N ASN A 584 1.89 12.89 -2.93
CA ASN A 584 1.97 13.99 -3.88
C ASN A 584 0.54 14.32 -4.33
N ASP A 585 -0.29 14.70 -3.37
CA ASP A 585 -1.65 15.19 -3.57
C ASP A 585 -1.78 16.72 -3.45
N GLY A 586 -0.70 17.40 -3.04
CA GLY A 586 -0.51 18.85 -3.11
C GLY A 586 -0.96 19.56 -1.87
N ILE A 587 -1.44 18.77 -0.92
CA ILE A 587 -1.73 19.19 0.41
C ILE A 587 -0.60 18.60 1.24
N PRO A 588 0.27 19.44 1.85
CA PRO A 588 1.36 18.94 2.67
C PRO A 588 0.84 17.94 3.69
N ASP A 589 1.61 16.89 4.01
CA ASP A 589 1.23 15.79 4.90
C ASP A 589 0.54 16.24 6.20
N THR A 590 0.92 17.43 6.69
CA THR A 590 0.42 18.06 7.91
C THR A 590 -0.99 18.65 7.82
N GLU A 591 -1.49 18.90 6.61
CA GLU A 591 -2.76 19.59 6.33
C GLU A 591 -3.74 18.76 5.52
N ASP A 592 -3.29 17.64 4.97
CA ASP A 592 -4.17 16.76 4.24
C ASP A 592 -5.02 15.92 5.19
N SER A 593 -6.31 15.79 4.87
CA SER A 593 -7.29 15.04 5.63
C SER A 593 -7.56 13.64 5.10
N GLU A 594 -7.12 13.35 3.87
CA GLU A 594 -6.95 11.97 3.40
C GLU A 594 -5.62 11.40 3.94
N LEU A 595 -4.61 12.27 4.15
CA LEU A 595 -3.49 12.15 5.11
C LEU A 595 -3.79 12.64 6.55
N TYR A 596 -5.06 12.81 6.98
CA TYR A 596 -5.35 12.77 8.44
C TYR A 596 -5.16 11.34 8.97
N SER A 597 -4.87 10.40 8.07
CA SER A 597 -4.25 9.10 8.32
C SER A 597 -2.75 9.18 8.64
N LEU A 598 -2.09 10.31 8.36
CA LEU A 598 -0.64 10.58 8.47
C LEU A 598 -0.22 11.58 9.57
N ILE A 599 -1.11 12.30 10.26
CA ILE A 599 -0.79 12.98 11.56
C ILE A 599 -0.38 11.96 12.65
N TYR A 600 -0.43 10.67 12.35
CA TYR A 600 -0.04 9.63 13.29
C TYR A 600 1.33 8.99 13.01
N ARG A 601 2.26 9.66 12.31
CA ARG A 601 3.68 9.26 12.37
C ARG A 601 4.10 9.25 13.86
N ASN A 602 4.26 8.04 14.41
CA ASN A 602 4.49 7.69 15.82
C ASN A 602 3.36 7.93 16.85
N GLN A 603 2.08 8.00 16.46
CA GLN A 603 1.00 8.22 17.45
C GLN A 603 -0.07 7.13 17.54
N VAL A 604 -0.39 6.86 18.80
CA VAL A 604 -1.47 6.02 19.29
C VAL A 604 -2.82 6.76 19.20
N ILE A 605 -3.73 6.33 18.31
CA ILE A 605 -5.05 6.96 18.14
C ILE A 605 -6.06 6.35 19.11
N THR A 606 -6.32 7.01 20.24
CA THR A 606 -7.31 6.48 21.17
C THR A 606 -8.74 6.73 20.67
N LEU A 607 -9.48 5.66 20.40
CA LEU A 607 -10.90 5.65 20.03
C LEU A 607 -11.81 5.92 21.24
N ASP A 608 -11.60 7.05 21.91
CA ASP A 608 -12.46 7.49 23.01
C ASP A 608 -13.78 8.12 22.52
N LEU A 609 -14.65 8.49 23.46
CA LEU A 609 -15.94 9.11 23.13
C LEU A 609 -15.77 10.39 22.30
N THR A 610 -14.76 11.20 22.60
CA THR A 610 -14.52 12.50 21.97
C THR A 610 -14.11 12.32 20.52
N PHE A 611 -13.16 11.41 20.27
CA PHE A 611 -12.68 11.08 18.94
C PHE A 611 -13.80 10.47 18.09
N LEU A 612 -14.54 9.49 18.62
CA LEU A 612 -15.64 8.89 17.85
C LEU A 612 -16.75 9.92 17.56
N GLN A 613 -16.98 10.88 18.45
CA GLN A 613 -17.90 12.01 18.20
C GLN A 613 -17.42 12.98 17.12
N SER A 614 -16.11 13.14 16.91
CA SER A 614 -15.60 13.97 15.80
C SER A 614 -15.84 13.31 14.45
N LEU A 615 -15.81 11.97 14.39
CA LEU A 615 -16.13 11.17 13.20
C LEU A 615 -17.63 11.03 12.94
N ALA A 616 -18.49 11.52 13.83
CA ALA A 616 -19.92 11.29 13.78
C ALA A 616 -20.61 12.07 12.64
N GLN A 617 -21.32 11.34 11.77
CA GLN A 617 -22.16 11.94 10.72
C GLN A 617 -23.46 12.54 11.30
N VAL A 618 -24.08 13.44 10.55
CA VAL A 618 -25.36 14.06 10.92
C VAL A 618 -26.44 13.00 11.17
N GLY A 619 -26.93 12.93 12.41
CA GLY A 619 -27.98 11.99 12.84
C GLY A 619 -27.47 10.76 13.61
N MET A 620 -26.16 10.60 13.73
CA MET A 620 -25.56 9.57 14.59
C MET A 620 -25.70 9.91 16.07
N THR A 621 -25.78 8.87 16.90
CA THR A 621 -25.74 8.98 18.36
C THR A 621 -24.59 8.14 18.88
N ILE A 622 -23.67 8.78 19.62
CA ILE A 622 -22.54 8.14 20.27
C ILE A 622 -22.62 8.42 21.75
N THR A 623 -22.68 7.35 22.54
CA THR A 623 -22.82 7.42 24.00
C THR A 623 -21.79 6.53 24.67
N GLU A 624 -21.45 6.83 25.91
CA GLU A 624 -20.50 6.05 26.69
C GLU A 624 -21.11 5.67 28.04
N ASP A 625 -20.88 4.43 28.47
CA ASP A 625 -21.08 3.95 29.84
C ASP A 625 -19.73 3.49 30.43
N ASP A 626 -19.72 3.09 31.71
CA ASP A 626 -18.48 2.72 32.42
C ASP A 626 -17.68 1.60 31.72
N ASN A 627 -18.33 0.78 30.88
CA ASN A 627 -17.71 -0.38 30.23
C ASN A 627 -17.72 -0.32 28.70
N ARG A 628 -18.46 0.60 28.07
CA ARG A 628 -18.63 0.61 26.60
C ARG A 628 -18.80 1.98 26.01
N ILE A 629 -18.31 2.13 24.77
CA ILE A 629 -18.75 3.17 23.84
C ILE A 629 -19.77 2.54 22.88
N ILE A 630 -20.88 3.22 22.62
CA ILE A 630 -21.97 2.75 21.77
C ILE A 630 -22.14 3.74 20.63
N ILE A 631 -21.94 3.30 19.39
CA ILE A 631 -22.24 4.07 18.18
C ILE A 631 -23.55 3.60 17.57
N SER A 632 -24.38 4.50 17.07
CA SER A 632 -25.68 4.14 16.47
C SER A 632 -26.18 5.15 15.43
N GLY A 633 -26.83 4.64 14.38
CA GLY A 633 -27.59 5.46 13.41
C GLY A 633 -26.79 6.06 12.25
N GLY A 634 -25.71 5.42 11.81
CA GLY A 634 -24.91 5.85 10.66
C GLY A 634 -23.61 5.06 10.52
N THR A 635 -22.67 5.57 9.73
CA THR A 635 -21.38 4.92 9.49
C THR A 635 -20.25 5.68 10.17
N ILE A 636 -19.44 4.99 10.97
CA ILE A 636 -18.09 5.44 11.35
C ILE A 636 -17.10 4.80 10.39
N HIS A 637 -16.23 5.64 9.82
CA HIS A 637 -15.12 5.21 9.01
C HIS A 637 -13.82 5.47 9.77
N LEU A 638 -13.08 4.40 10.06
CA LEU A 638 -11.70 4.49 10.53
C LEU A 638 -10.80 4.49 9.28
N PRO A 639 -10.08 5.59 8.98
CA PRO A 639 -9.15 5.64 7.85
C PRO A 639 -7.98 4.65 8.02
N PRO A 640 -7.15 4.46 6.99
CA PRO A 640 -5.89 3.73 7.12
C PRO A 640 -5.03 4.33 8.24
N THR A 641 -4.18 3.52 8.85
CA THR A 641 -3.13 4.02 9.75
C THR A 641 -1.83 4.10 8.96
N ALA A 642 -1.08 5.18 9.10
CA ALA A 642 0.31 5.25 8.62
C ALA A 642 1.16 4.13 9.26
N GLU A 643 2.34 3.90 8.70
CA GLU A 643 3.32 3.00 9.29
C GLU A 643 3.65 3.41 10.73
N ASN A 644 3.74 2.42 11.63
CA ASN A 644 3.91 2.64 13.08
C ASN A 644 2.80 3.45 13.78
N ALA A 645 1.62 3.59 13.15
CA ALA A 645 0.41 4.13 13.76
C ALA A 645 -0.63 3.04 14.04
N TRP A 646 -1.42 3.20 15.09
CA TRP A 646 -2.48 2.25 15.45
C TRP A 646 -3.63 2.93 16.19
N TYR A 647 -4.84 2.40 16.01
CA TYR A 647 -5.97 2.72 16.85
C TYR A 647 -5.87 1.97 18.18
N ILE A 648 -6.12 2.63 19.30
CA ILE A 648 -6.38 1.99 20.59
C ILE A 648 -7.83 2.15 20.96
N LEU A 649 -8.51 1.04 21.19
CA LEU A 649 -9.83 1.00 21.78
C LEU A 649 -9.73 0.75 23.29
N PRO A 650 -9.98 1.78 24.15
CA PRO A 650 -9.73 1.68 25.58
C PRO A 650 -10.79 0.90 26.36
N LYS A 651 -11.92 0.58 25.72
CA LYS A 651 -13.02 -0.22 26.27
C LYS A 651 -13.88 -0.76 25.14
N THR A 652 -14.72 -1.74 25.43
CA THR A 652 -15.62 -2.34 24.44
C THR A 652 -16.34 -1.32 23.55
N LEU A 653 -16.25 -1.52 22.23
CA LEU A 653 -16.99 -0.75 21.23
C LEU A 653 -18.22 -1.55 20.80
N GLN A 654 -19.41 -1.01 21.06
CA GLN A 654 -20.66 -1.54 20.55
C GLN A 654 -21.10 -0.77 19.30
N VAL A 655 -21.19 -1.50 18.18
CA VAL A 655 -21.69 -1.00 16.91
C VAL A 655 -23.16 -1.34 16.79
N GLY A 656 -23.99 -0.29 16.77
CA GLY A 656 -25.44 -0.37 16.66
C GLY A 656 -26.15 -0.75 17.95
N LEU A 657 -27.48 -0.63 17.91
CA LEU A 657 -28.40 -1.16 18.91
C LEU A 657 -29.09 -2.39 18.33
N ASP A 658 -29.57 -3.30 19.19
CA ASP A 658 -30.32 -4.48 18.74
C ASP A 658 -31.50 -4.09 17.83
N ASN A 659 -31.43 -4.52 16.56
CA ASN A 659 -32.37 -4.17 15.50
C ASN A 659 -32.66 -2.66 15.40
N GLY A 660 -31.65 -1.85 15.70
CA GLY A 660 -31.70 -0.40 15.65
C GLY A 660 -31.65 0.16 14.23
N ALA A 661 -31.44 1.47 14.13
CA ALA A 661 -31.09 2.09 12.85
C ALA A 661 -29.78 1.49 12.33
N MET A 662 -29.70 1.32 11.02
CA MET A 662 -28.51 0.78 10.35
C MET A 662 -27.26 1.50 10.86
N THR A 663 -26.30 0.73 11.34
CA THR A 663 -25.05 1.25 11.89
C THR A 663 -23.91 0.44 11.35
N THR A 664 -22.88 1.11 10.85
CA THR A 664 -21.74 0.46 10.22
C THR A 664 -20.46 0.98 10.84
N LEU A 665 -19.57 0.07 11.21
CA LEU A 665 -18.16 0.40 11.43
C LEU A 665 -17.38 -0.07 10.22
N ARG A 666 -16.67 0.85 9.56
CA ARG A 666 -15.77 0.54 8.45
C ARG A 666 -14.33 0.76 8.90
N ILE A 667 -13.50 -0.27 8.78
CA ILE A 667 -12.06 -0.22 9.04
C ILE A 667 -11.36 -0.34 7.68
N SER A 668 -10.46 0.60 7.40
CA SER A 668 -9.77 0.65 6.11
C SER A 668 -8.66 -0.41 6.01
N PRO A 669 -8.28 -0.83 4.79
CA PRO A 669 -7.09 -1.66 4.57
C PRO A 669 -5.83 -1.08 5.25
N GLY A 670 -4.90 -1.95 5.66
CA GLY A 670 -3.65 -1.56 6.33
C GLY A 670 -3.80 -1.11 7.79
N SER A 671 -5.02 -0.83 8.28
CA SER A 671 -5.22 -0.36 9.65
C SER A 671 -4.84 -1.41 10.71
N THR A 672 -4.15 -0.96 11.76
CA THR A 672 -4.01 -1.71 13.02
C THR A 672 -4.94 -1.13 14.09
N LEU A 673 -5.76 -1.98 14.70
CA LEU A 673 -6.62 -1.61 15.83
C LEU A 673 -6.33 -2.54 17.02
N ALA A 674 -5.71 -1.97 18.03
CA ALA A 674 -5.45 -2.59 19.32
C ALA A 674 -6.60 -2.33 20.30
N ILE A 675 -6.95 -3.34 21.10
CA ILE A 675 -8.01 -3.24 22.12
C ILE A 675 -7.39 -3.48 23.49
N GLN A 676 -7.72 -2.64 24.47
CA GLN A 676 -7.18 -2.74 25.82
C GLN A 676 -8.03 -3.63 26.71
N ASN A 677 -7.36 -4.37 27.60
CA ASN A 677 -7.93 -5.21 28.66
C ASN A 677 -8.62 -6.51 28.18
N PRO A 678 -8.44 -7.62 28.93
CA PRO A 678 -9.03 -8.91 28.58
C PRO A 678 -10.55 -8.92 28.41
N LYS A 679 -11.27 -8.06 29.11
CA LYS A 679 -12.75 -8.06 29.09
C LYS A 679 -13.35 -7.35 27.86
N ASP A 680 -12.55 -6.58 27.13
CA ASP A 680 -13.08 -5.65 26.13
C ASP A 680 -13.16 -6.27 24.73
N ILE A 681 -14.28 -6.04 24.05
CA ILE A 681 -14.62 -6.67 22.77
C ILE A 681 -15.02 -5.64 21.72
N LEU A 682 -14.93 -6.03 20.45
CA LEU A 682 -15.63 -5.35 19.37
C LEU A 682 -17.00 -6.04 19.17
N LEU A 683 -18.08 -5.39 19.61
CA LEU A 683 -19.43 -5.94 19.60
C LEU A 683 -20.26 -5.37 18.44
N ILE A 684 -20.60 -6.22 17.46
CA ILE A 684 -21.49 -5.86 16.35
C ILE A 684 -22.90 -6.34 16.68
N SER A 685 -23.81 -5.40 16.95
CA SER A 685 -25.19 -5.71 17.33
C SER A 685 -26.02 -6.19 16.13
N ARG A 686 -27.08 -6.94 16.40
CA ARG A 686 -28.04 -7.41 15.40
C ARG A 686 -28.59 -6.24 14.57
N GLY A 687 -28.47 -6.33 13.24
CA GLY A 687 -28.85 -5.27 12.30
C GLY A 687 -27.78 -4.20 12.04
N ALA A 688 -26.61 -4.31 12.68
CA ALA A 688 -25.43 -3.50 12.38
C ALA A 688 -24.44 -4.27 11.49
N GLN A 689 -23.43 -3.57 10.97
CA GLN A 689 -22.40 -4.16 10.11
C GLN A 689 -20.98 -3.79 10.54
N LEU A 690 -20.07 -4.75 10.38
CA LEU A 690 -18.63 -4.52 10.35
C LEU A 690 -18.12 -4.70 8.93
N ILE A 691 -17.51 -3.66 8.38
CA ILE A 691 -16.84 -3.69 7.07
C ILE A 691 -15.35 -3.55 7.34
N ALA A 692 -14.64 -4.68 7.40
CA ALA A 692 -13.20 -4.77 7.57
C ALA A 692 -12.63 -5.59 6.40
N SER A 693 -12.41 -4.93 5.28
CA SER A 693 -11.98 -5.58 4.02
C SER A 693 -10.66 -5.00 3.57
N GLY A 694 -9.57 -5.61 4.02
CA GLY A 694 -8.21 -5.29 3.61
C GLY A 694 -7.84 -5.88 2.25
N TYR A 695 -6.55 -5.78 1.92
CA TYR A 695 -5.94 -6.38 0.73
C TYR A 695 -4.84 -7.36 1.15
N SER A 696 -4.35 -8.19 0.23
CA SER A 696 -3.27 -9.13 0.57
C SER A 696 -1.99 -8.40 1.00
N GLN A 697 -1.65 -7.29 0.32
CA GLN A 697 -0.48 -6.47 0.64
C GLN A 697 -0.72 -5.48 1.80
N SER A 698 -1.98 -5.28 2.20
CA SER A 698 -2.35 -4.34 3.27
C SER A 698 -3.50 -4.92 4.10
N PRO A 699 -3.24 -6.04 4.82
CA PRO A 699 -4.27 -6.67 5.65
C PRO A 699 -4.60 -5.79 6.85
N ILE A 700 -5.81 -5.94 7.37
CA ILE A 700 -6.22 -5.28 8.62
C ILE A 700 -5.75 -6.13 9.80
N THR A 701 -5.21 -5.51 10.85
CA THR A 701 -4.79 -6.21 12.07
C THR A 701 -5.61 -5.77 13.28
N LEU A 702 -6.25 -6.72 13.96
CA LEU A 702 -6.90 -6.51 15.26
C LEU A 702 -6.11 -7.25 16.34
N THR A 703 -5.65 -6.52 17.36
CA THR A 703 -4.69 -7.05 18.35
C THR A 703 -4.88 -6.44 19.75
N SER A 704 -4.01 -6.77 20.70
CA SER A 704 -3.90 -6.10 22.00
C SER A 704 -2.95 -4.91 21.91
N ASP A 705 -3.09 -3.94 22.82
CA ASP A 705 -2.13 -2.84 22.91
C ASP A 705 -0.73 -3.30 23.39
N GLU A 706 -0.69 -4.42 24.09
CA GLU A 706 0.53 -5.10 24.56
C GLU A 706 1.30 -5.83 23.42
N ASP A 707 0.67 -6.03 22.25
CA ASP A 707 1.36 -6.50 21.04
C ASP A 707 2.19 -5.40 20.38
N LEU A 708 1.77 -4.14 20.55
CA LEU A 708 2.39 -3.00 19.88
C LEU A 708 3.79 -2.68 20.42
N ASP A 709 4.10 -3.10 21.65
CA ASP A 709 5.42 -2.93 22.26
C ASP A 709 6.36 -4.13 22.06
N SER A 710 5.89 -5.19 21.39
CA SER A 710 6.61 -6.44 21.06
C SER A 710 7.26 -7.21 22.23
N LEU A 711 7.11 -6.76 23.48
CA LEU A 711 7.80 -7.32 24.64
C LEU A 711 6.88 -8.09 25.57
N THR A 712 5.56 -7.87 25.49
CA THR A 712 4.61 -8.41 26.47
C THR A 712 3.40 -9.13 25.88
N ALA A 713 3.31 -9.27 24.56
CA ALA A 713 2.19 -9.92 23.87
C ALA A 713 1.95 -11.37 24.32
N SER A 714 0.70 -11.69 24.65
CA SER A 714 0.29 -13.01 25.11
C SER A 714 -1.19 -13.24 24.81
N ALA A 715 -1.62 -14.49 24.72
CA ALA A 715 -3.01 -14.78 24.42
C ALA A 715 -3.96 -14.26 25.52
N GLY A 716 -5.13 -13.76 25.11
CA GLY A 716 -6.20 -13.36 26.03
C GLY A 716 -6.09 -11.93 26.57
N GLN A 717 -5.31 -11.08 25.92
CA GLN A 717 -5.09 -9.70 26.32
C GLN A 717 -6.27 -8.78 25.99
N TRP A 718 -7.12 -9.20 25.05
CA TRP A 718 -8.41 -8.57 24.74
C TRP A 718 -9.45 -9.63 24.37
N GLY A 719 -10.73 -9.29 24.39
CA GLY A 719 -11.81 -10.28 24.32
C GLY A 719 -12.04 -10.90 22.94
N GLY A 720 -11.96 -10.12 21.87
CA GLY A 720 -12.25 -10.59 20.50
C GLY A 720 -13.40 -9.84 19.82
N ILE A 721 -13.79 -10.33 18.64
CA ILE A 721 -14.86 -9.77 17.81
C ILE A 721 -16.13 -10.60 18.02
N ILE A 722 -17.21 -9.98 18.48
CA ILE A 722 -18.50 -10.64 18.71
C ILE A 722 -19.54 -10.05 17.76
N MET A 723 -19.98 -10.87 16.80
CA MET A 723 -21.01 -10.48 15.83
C MET A 723 -22.33 -11.18 16.14
N LEU A 724 -23.41 -10.40 16.24
CA LEU A 724 -24.75 -10.88 16.52
C LEU A 724 -25.63 -10.70 15.28
N GLY A 725 -26.17 -11.79 14.75
CA GLY A 725 -26.98 -11.81 13.54
C GLY A 725 -28.42 -12.25 13.75
N GLN A 726 -29.16 -12.30 12.64
CA GLN A 726 -30.59 -12.60 12.56
C GLN A 726 -30.92 -13.97 11.97
N ALA A 727 -29.93 -14.82 11.71
CA ALA A 727 -30.13 -16.18 11.24
C ALA A 727 -30.52 -17.13 12.39
N SER A 728 -31.11 -18.28 12.04
CA SER A 728 -31.73 -19.14 13.05
C SER A 728 -30.73 -19.98 13.83
N THR A 729 -31.14 -20.29 15.07
CA THR A 729 -30.48 -21.26 15.95
C THR A 729 -31.47 -22.35 16.32
N ASN A 730 -30.97 -23.52 16.73
CA ASN A 730 -31.80 -24.64 17.16
C ASN A 730 -32.38 -24.48 18.58
N LEU A 731 -31.93 -23.48 19.33
CA LEU A 731 -32.50 -23.11 20.63
C LEU A 731 -33.89 -22.49 20.51
N CYS A 732 -34.17 -21.86 19.36
CA CYS A 732 -35.45 -21.25 19.05
C CYS A 732 -36.32 -22.06 18.11
N GLY A 733 -35.72 -23.05 17.45
CA GLY A 733 -36.33 -23.78 16.36
C GLY A 733 -36.11 -23.11 15.00
N PRO A 734 -36.38 -23.83 13.90
CA PRO A 734 -36.04 -23.37 12.57
C PRO A 734 -36.88 -22.16 12.16
N ASN A 735 -36.24 -21.15 11.55
CA ASN A 735 -36.89 -19.95 10.98
C ASN A 735 -37.80 -19.22 11.98
N THR A 736 -37.40 -19.16 13.25
CA THR A 736 -38.21 -18.62 14.34
C THR A 736 -37.52 -17.40 14.95
N GLU A 737 -38.27 -16.30 15.08
CA GLU A 737 -37.84 -15.10 15.80
C GLU A 737 -37.79 -15.35 17.30
N CYS A 738 -36.66 -15.01 17.92
CA CYS A 738 -36.44 -15.10 19.36
C CYS A 738 -35.24 -14.21 19.74
N ASP A 739 -35.23 -13.74 20.99
CA ASP A 739 -34.13 -12.94 21.51
C ASP A 739 -33.28 -13.83 22.43
N LEU A 740 -32.20 -14.40 21.88
CA LEU A 740 -31.22 -15.14 22.67
C LEU A 740 -30.14 -14.19 23.15
N GLN A 741 -29.91 -14.17 24.46
CA GLN A 741 -28.83 -13.37 25.04
C GLN A 741 -27.49 -14.04 24.71
N ALA A 742 -26.59 -13.31 24.04
CA ALA A 742 -25.21 -13.76 23.83
C ALA A 742 -24.50 -13.90 25.19
N PRO A 743 -23.59 -14.89 25.36
CA PRO A 743 -22.88 -15.18 26.61
C PRO A 743 -21.77 -14.15 26.90
N ILE A 744 -22.12 -12.86 26.86
CA ILE A 744 -21.26 -11.71 27.11
C ILE A 744 -21.88 -10.84 28.22
N PRO A 745 -21.10 -10.04 28.97
CA PRO A 745 -21.58 -9.34 30.17
C PRO A 745 -22.53 -8.16 29.89
N TYR A 746 -23.02 -8.04 28.65
CA TYR A 746 -23.83 -6.93 28.16
C TYR A 746 -25.29 -7.34 27.91
N SER A 747 -26.15 -7.06 28.89
CA SER A 747 -27.60 -7.30 28.80
C SER A 747 -28.22 -6.58 27.60
N GLY A 748 -29.06 -7.28 26.84
CA GLY A 748 -29.70 -6.74 25.63
C GLY A 748 -28.90 -6.98 24.35
N SER A 749 -27.76 -7.68 24.43
CA SER A 749 -26.98 -8.13 23.28
C SER A 749 -27.59 -9.42 22.74
N TYR A 750 -28.66 -9.28 21.96
CA TYR A 750 -29.43 -10.40 21.44
C TYR A 750 -28.94 -10.85 20.06
N TYR A 751 -29.01 -12.16 19.82
CA TYR A 751 -28.81 -12.79 18.52
C TYR A 751 -29.96 -13.74 18.20
N SER A 752 -29.90 -14.34 17.01
CA SER A 752 -30.92 -15.21 16.42
C SER A 752 -32.07 -14.46 15.77
N GLY A 753 -32.71 -15.12 14.81
CA GLY A 753 -33.90 -14.65 14.12
C GLY A 753 -34.35 -15.63 13.03
N ALA A 754 -35.23 -15.20 12.12
CA ALA A 754 -35.69 -16.00 10.99
C ALA A 754 -34.99 -15.68 9.66
N ASN A 755 -34.04 -14.74 9.64
CA ASN A 755 -33.39 -14.28 8.42
C ASN A 755 -32.08 -15.04 8.13
N GLN A 756 -32.17 -16.12 7.35
CA GLN A 756 -30.97 -16.88 6.92
C GLN A 756 -30.05 -16.07 5.99
N ASP A 757 -30.55 -15.00 5.40
CA ASP A 757 -29.80 -14.15 4.46
C ASP A 757 -29.35 -12.85 5.15
N ASP A 758 -29.24 -12.85 6.48
CA ASP A 758 -28.71 -11.71 7.23
C ASP A 758 -27.32 -11.33 6.73
N ASN A 759 -27.10 -10.02 6.62
CA ASN A 759 -25.81 -9.45 6.21
C ASN A 759 -25.28 -8.59 7.36
N SER A 760 -24.39 -9.18 8.15
CA SER A 760 -23.71 -8.54 9.27
C SER A 760 -22.39 -7.86 8.88
N GLY A 761 -22.09 -7.79 7.57
CA GLY A 761 -20.94 -7.07 7.03
C GLY A 761 -20.01 -7.92 6.16
N GLN A 762 -18.76 -7.47 6.05
CA GLN A 762 -17.73 -8.02 5.18
C GLN A 762 -16.38 -8.04 5.92
N LEU A 763 -15.79 -9.21 6.07
CA LEU A 763 -14.49 -9.43 6.67
C LEU A 763 -13.58 -10.08 5.63
N LYS A 764 -12.51 -9.39 5.23
CA LYS A 764 -11.58 -9.85 4.20
C LYS A 764 -10.15 -9.41 4.51
N TYR A 765 -9.17 -10.32 4.36
CA TYR A 765 -7.76 -10.06 4.66
C TYR A 765 -7.58 -9.45 6.06
N LEU A 766 -8.06 -10.19 7.05
CA LEU A 766 -8.12 -9.77 8.45
C LEU A 766 -7.25 -10.70 9.32
N ARG A 767 -6.33 -10.10 10.08
CA ARG A 767 -5.52 -10.73 11.11
C ARG A 767 -6.11 -10.43 12.48
N VAL A 768 -6.28 -11.43 13.33
CA VAL A 768 -6.75 -11.30 14.71
C VAL A 768 -5.74 -11.97 15.62
N LYS A 769 -5.05 -11.21 16.45
CA LYS A 769 -3.96 -11.69 17.31
C LYS A 769 -4.32 -11.53 18.79
N TYR A 770 -3.82 -12.42 19.65
CA TYR A 770 -3.83 -12.26 21.13
C TYR A 770 -5.20 -12.05 21.80
N ALA A 771 -6.28 -12.38 21.10
CA ALA A 771 -7.65 -12.28 21.59
C ALA A 771 -8.01 -13.41 22.58
N GLY A 772 -9.28 -13.46 22.98
CA GLY A 772 -9.86 -14.49 23.84
C GLY A 772 -9.79 -14.21 25.35
N GLY A 773 -9.57 -12.96 25.72
CA GLY A 773 -9.66 -12.49 27.09
C GLY A 773 -11.09 -12.56 27.64
N HIS A 774 -11.23 -12.42 28.95
CA HIS A 774 -12.54 -12.31 29.59
C HIS A 774 -12.44 -11.56 30.92
N ASP A 775 -13.59 -11.10 31.44
CA ASP A 775 -13.68 -10.66 32.84
C ASP A 775 -13.52 -11.88 33.76
N ALA A 776 -12.65 -11.80 34.78
CA ALA A 776 -12.47 -12.83 35.79
C ALA A 776 -13.79 -13.27 36.49
N SER A 777 -14.86 -12.47 36.39
CA SER A 777 -16.20 -12.80 36.89
C SER A 777 -17.06 -13.65 35.93
N SER A 778 -16.77 -13.70 34.63
CA SER A 778 -17.53 -14.44 33.60
C SER A 778 -17.17 -15.93 33.52
N GLY A 779 -15.95 -16.29 33.92
CA GLY A 779 -15.50 -17.67 34.11
C GLY A 779 -15.12 -18.45 32.84
N ALA A 780 -15.25 -17.86 31.65
CA ALA A 780 -14.80 -18.45 30.38
C ALA A 780 -14.26 -17.37 29.43
N ALA A 781 -13.20 -17.72 28.70
CA ALA A 781 -12.60 -16.93 27.63
C ALA A 781 -13.63 -16.62 26.53
N HIS A 782 -13.53 -15.43 25.92
CA HIS A 782 -14.29 -15.13 24.71
C HIS A 782 -13.65 -15.82 23.49
N PRO A 783 -14.40 -16.11 22.42
CA PRO A 783 -13.80 -16.51 21.16
C PRO A 783 -13.13 -15.31 20.49
N ALA A 784 -12.04 -15.53 19.76
CA ALA A 784 -11.38 -14.46 19.01
C ALA A 784 -12.30 -13.91 17.91
N LEU A 785 -13.03 -14.79 17.22
CA LEU A 785 -14.15 -14.43 16.34
C LEU A 785 -15.41 -15.23 16.72
N GLY A 786 -16.35 -14.57 17.38
CA GLY A 786 -17.66 -15.12 17.75
C GLY A 786 -18.75 -14.77 16.75
N LEU A 787 -19.30 -15.77 16.07
CA LEU A 787 -20.36 -15.63 15.06
C LEU A 787 -21.68 -16.18 15.59
N PHE A 788 -22.57 -15.30 16.06
CA PHE A 788 -23.82 -15.69 16.70
C PHE A 788 -25.01 -15.48 15.76
N GLY A 789 -25.53 -16.56 15.17
CA GLY A 789 -26.68 -16.48 14.26
C GLY A 789 -26.41 -15.62 13.03
N ILE A 790 -25.21 -15.69 12.45
CA ILE A 790 -24.83 -14.90 11.27
C ILE A 790 -25.41 -15.53 10.00
N GLY A 791 -25.92 -14.69 9.10
CA GLY A 791 -26.57 -15.10 7.85
C GLY A 791 -25.61 -15.27 6.67
N SER A 792 -26.10 -15.97 5.65
CA SER A 792 -25.34 -16.39 4.46
C SER A 792 -24.92 -15.25 3.52
N LYS A 793 -25.44 -14.03 3.71
CA LYS A 793 -25.02 -12.82 2.96
C LYS A 793 -23.90 -12.04 3.64
N THR A 794 -23.47 -12.47 4.82
CA THR A 794 -22.26 -11.94 5.45
C THR A 794 -21.06 -12.56 4.77
N GLU A 795 -20.14 -11.73 4.28
CA GLU A 795 -18.95 -12.19 3.57
C GLU A 795 -17.78 -12.30 4.54
N ILE A 796 -17.20 -13.49 4.67
CA ILE A 796 -16.07 -13.75 5.56
C ILE A 796 -15.07 -14.58 4.77
N SER A 797 -13.93 -13.99 4.43
CA SER A 797 -12.87 -14.71 3.72
C SER A 797 -11.48 -14.20 4.08
N TYR A 798 -10.43 -14.99 3.89
CA TYR A 798 -9.04 -14.57 4.19
C TYR A 798 -8.92 -14.04 5.62
N ILE A 799 -9.19 -14.91 6.59
CA ILE A 799 -9.09 -14.61 8.02
C ILE A 799 -7.95 -15.42 8.63
N HIS A 800 -7.04 -14.75 9.33
CA HIS A 800 -6.00 -15.41 10.12
C HIS A 800 -6.17 -15.02 11.59
N ILE A 801 -6.43 -16.01 12.43
CA ILE A 801 -6.46 -15.88 13.89
C ILE A 801 -5.21 -16.53 14.47
N ASP A 802 -4.44 -15.81 15.28
CA ASP A 802 -3.21 -16.32 15.90
C ASP A 802 -3.11 -16.04 17.40
N ASN A 803 -2.61 -17.04 18.13
CA ASN A 803 -2.23 -16.98 19.55
C ASN A 803 -3.31 -16.42 20.48
N VAL A 804 -4.45 -17.10 20.56
CA VAL A 804 -5.65 -16.64 21.27
C VAL A 804 -6.00 -17.56 22.46
N ALA A 805 -6.57 -17.01 23.53
CA ALA A 805 -6.73 -17.74 24.80
C ALA A 805 -8.00 -18.61 24.87
N GLY A 806 -9.03 -18.26 24.10
CA GLY A 806 -10.25 -19.06 23.93
C GLY A 806 -10.27 -19.71 22.55
N ASP A 807 -11.48 -19.96 22.04
CA ASP A 807 -11.64 -20.51 20.71
C ASP A 807 -11.13 -19.54 19.63
N GLY A 808 -10.55 -20.07 18.56
CA GLY A 808 -10.23 -19.27 17.39
C GLY A 808 -11.49 -18.68 16.78
N ILE A 809 -12.36 -19.54 16.26
CA ILE A 809 -13.67 -19.15 15.73
C ILE A 809 -14.74 -19.95 16.45
N ALA A 810 -15.73 -19.29 17.04
CA ALA A 810 -16.87 -19.96 17.66
C ALA A 810 -18.19 -19.55 16.99
N ILE A 811 -18.95 -20.54 16.50
CA ILE A 811 -20.16 -20.32 15.70
C ILE A 811 -21.40 -20.85 16.41
N TYR A 812 -22.33 -19.94 16.73
CA TYR A 812 -23.56 -20.25 17.47
C TYR A 812 -24.76 -20.14 16.54
N GLY A 813 -25.07 -21.23 15.83
CA GLY A 813 -26.14 -21.29 14.83
C GLY A 813 -25.86 -20.44 13.58
N GLY A 814 -26.87 -20.25 12.75
CA GLY A 814 -26.76 -19.46 11.52
C GLY A 814 -26.31 -20.24 10.27
N THR A 815 -26.04 -19.49 9.21
CA THR A 815 -25.82 -19.99 7.84
C THR A 815 -24.66 -19.29 7.10
N ALA A 816 -23.87 -18.49 7.82
CA ALA A 816 -22.69 -17.82 7.27
C ALA A 816 -21.74 -18.79 6.56
N ASN A 817 -21.23 -18.39 5.39
CA ASN A 817 -20.22 -19.14 4.68
C ASN A 817 -18.86 -18.45 4.87
N LEU A 818 -17.80 -19.25 5.03
CA LEU A 818 -16.45 -18.75 5.27
C LEU A 818 -15.45 -19.41 4.31
N SER A 819 -14.44 -18.70 3.82
CA SER A 819 -13.40 -19.31 3.00
C SER A 819 -12.00 -18.75 3.26
N GLN A 820 -10.94 -19.51 3.00
CA GLN A 820 -9.57 -19.10 3.27
C GLN A 820 -9.36 -18.72 4.75
N LEU A 821 -9.47 -19.72 5.63
CA LEU A 821 -9.33 -19.54 7.08
C LEU A 821 -8.03 -20.14 7.56
N ILE A 822 -7.33 -19.40 8.43
CA ILE A 822 -6.14 -19.85 9.13
C ILE A 822 -6.38 -19.61 10.62
N VAL A 823 -6.30 -20.66 11.43
CA VAL A 823 -6.28 -20.54 12.88
C VAL A 823 -5.02 -21.21 13.38
N THR A 824 -4.16 -20.44 14.02
CA THR A 824 -2.91 -20.91 14.60
C THR A 824 -2.87 -20.60 16.09
N SER A 825 -2.31 -21.51 16.86
CA SER A 825 -2.01 -21.28 18.28
C SER A 825 -3.20 -20.90 19.17
N ALA A 826 -4.42 -21.36 18.84
CA ALA A 826 -5.55 -21.27 19.77
C ALA A 826 -5.29 -22.13 21.02
N MET A 827 -5.54 -21.55 22.19
CA MET A 827 -5.38 -22.21 23.49
C MET A 827 -6.61 -22.97 23.93
N ASP A 828 -7.73 -22.90 23.20
CA ASP A 828 -8.89 -23.79 23.36
C ASP A 828 -9.14 -24.48 22.01
N ASP A 829 -10.36 -24.44 21.46
CA ASP A 829 -10.66 -25.04 20.16
C ASP A 829 -10.31 -24.11 18.99
N SER A 830 -9.76 -24.63 17.90
CA SER A 830 -9.48 -23.75 16.74
C SER A 830 -10.77 -23.30 16.04
N LEU A 831 -11.74 -24.21 15.92
CA LEU A 831 -13.07 -23.95 15.39
C LEU A 831 -14.11 -24.71 16.23
N ASP A 832 -14.93 -23.97 16.97
CA ASP A 832 -16.10 -24.48 17.70
C ASP A 832 -17.38 -24.11 16.92
N TRP A 833 -18.30 -25.06 16.77
CA TRP A 833 -19.68 -24.70 16.45
C TRP A 833 -20.71 -25.42 17.29
N GLN A 834 -21.81 -24.73 17.51
CA GLN A 834 -22.99 -25.25 18.19
C GLN A 834 -24.28 -24.60 17.70
N HIS A 835 -25.39 -24.99 18.31
CA HIS A 835 -26.72 -24.39 18.14
C HIS A 835 -27.29 -24.40 16.72
N GLY A 836 -26.91 -25.38 15.90
CA GLY A 836 -27.56 -25.64 14.62
C GLY A 836 -26.92 -24.93 13.42
N TYR A 837 -25.60 -24.73 13.45
CA TYR A 837 -24.88 -24.10 12.34
C TYR A 837 -24.93 -24.95 11.06
N THR A 838 -25.27 -24.33 9.92
CA THR A 838 -25.48 -25.04 8.64
C THR A 838 -24.78 -24.39 7.45
N GLY A 839 -23.78 -23.54 7.71
CA GLY A 839 -22.99 -22.86 6.69
C GLY A 839 -21.98 -23.75 5.96
N LYS A 840 -21.12 -23.10 5.17
CA LYS A 840 -20.12 -23.75 4.33
C LYS A 840 -18.74 -23.16 4.57
N LEU A 841 -17.71 -24.00 4.52
CA LEU A 841 -16.31 -23.62 4.69
C LEU A 841 -15.44 -24.18 3.56
N GLN A 842 -14.52 -23.39 3.01
CA GLN A 842 -13.53 -23.89 2.05
C GLN A 842 -12.13 -23.34 2.31
N TYR A 843 -11.09 -24.18 2.18
CA TYR A 843 -9.68 -23.83 2.40
C TYR A 843 -9.43 -23.39 3.85
N VAL A 844 -9.39 -24.37 4.75
CA VAL A 844 -9.28 -24.15 6.19
C VAL A 844 -8.00 -24.80 6.71
N VAL A 845 -7.14 -24.01 7.34
CA VAL A 845 -5.91 -24.46 8.00
C VAL A 845 -6.08 -24.25 9.50
N LEU A 846 -5.98 -25.34 10.28
CA LEU A 846 -6.03 -25.30 11.74
C LEU A 846 -4.73 -25.92 12.27
N ARG A 847 -3.90 -25.11 12.94
CA ARG A 847 -2.61 -25.55 13.50
C ARG A 847 -2.56 -25.25 14.99
N HIS A 848 -2.50 -26.30 15.80
CA HIS A 848 -2.36 -26.16 17.25
C HIS A 848 -1.05 -25.48 17.64
N ALA A 849 -1.04 -24.82 18.80
CA ALA A 849 0.18 -24.26 19.38
C ALA A 849 1.17 -25.39 19.71
N GLN A 850 2.42 -25.29 19.25
CA GLN A 850 3.39 -26.39 19.23
C GLN A 850 3.63 -27.07 20.60
N GLU A 851 3.60 -26.32 21.71
CA GLU A 851 3.88 -26.83 23.07
C GLU A 851 2.87 -26.37 24.13
N HIS A 852 1.67 -25.91 23.73
CA HIS A 852 0.68 -25.42 24.70
C HIS A 852 -0.21 -26.53 25.24
N THR A 853 -0.39 -26.59 26.57
CA THR A 853 -1.11 -27.66 27.25
C THR A 853 -2.62 -27.44 27.34
N MET A 854 -3.11 -26.25 27.00
CA MET A 854 -4.55 -25.96 27.05
C MET A 854 -5.23 -26.14 25.70
N THR A 855 -4.49 -26.30 24.60
CA THR A 855 -5.12 -26.47 23.28
C THR A 855 -5.97 -27.73 23.27
N ASN A 856 -7.27 -27.58 22.97
CA ASN A 856 -8.26 -28.64 23.09
C ASN A 856 -8.37 -29.41 21.75
N ARG A 857 -9.32 -29.04 20.88
CA ARG A 857 -9.59 -29.70 19.60
C ARG A 857 -9.27 -28.73 18.47
N ALA A 858 -8.89 -29.25 17.30
CA ALA A 858 -8.89 -28.40 16.12
C ALA A 858 -10.35 -28.05 15.75
N ILE A 859 -11.24 -29.04 15.82
CA ILE A 859 -12.67 -28.84 15.65
C ILE A 859 -13.43 -29.45 16.82
N GLU A 860 -14.15 -28.64 17.60
CA GLU A 860 -15.24 -29.10 18.47
C GLU A 860 -16.59 -28.84 17.78
N ALA A 861 -17.37 -29.91 17.61
CA ALA A 861 -18.58 -29.87 16.81
C ALA A 861 -19.79 -30.35 17.60
N ASP A 862 -20.64 -29.40 17.97
CA ASP A 862 -21.85 -29.62 18.74
C ASP A 862 -23.11 -29.37 17.92
N ASN A 863 -24.19 -30.09 18.25
CA ASN A 863 -25.55 -29.65 17.88
C ASN A 863 -26.18 -28.84 19.03
N TYR A 864 -26.82 -29.52 19.97
CA TYR A 864 -27.28 -28.90 21.20
C TYR A 864 -27.22 -29.91 22.33
N ARG A 865 -26.40 -29.62 23.33
CA ARG A 865 -26.10 -30.54 24.44
C ARG A 865 -27.32 -31.06 25.19
N LEU A 866 -28.37 -30.24 25.35
CA LEU A 866 -29.58 -30.63 26.09
C LEU A 866 -30.63 -31.34 25.23
N ASP A 867 -30.57 -31.18 23.91
CA ASP A 867 -31.38 -31.92 22.94
C ASP A 867 -30.55 -32.17 21.67
N PRO A 868 -29.82 -33.30 21.62
CA PRO A 868 -28.99 -33.67 20.46
C PRO A 868 -29.74 -33.74 19.13
N SER A 869 -31.08 -33.79 19.16
CA SER A 869 -31.93 -33.83 17.97
C SER A 869 -32.56 -32.48 17.60
N ALA A 870 -32.19 -31.40 18.30
CA ALA A 870 -32.72 -30.07 18.05
C ALA A 870 -32.47 -29.62 16.60
N THR A 871 -33.44 -28.92 16.01
CA THR A 871 -33.42 -28.48 14.62
C THR A 871 -33.35 -26.95 14.51
N PRO A 872 -32.59 -26.37 13.56
CA PRO A 872 -31.73 -27.06 12.59
C PRO A 872 -30.60 -27.85 13.27
N VAL A 873 -30.28 -29.03 12.74
CA VAL A 873 -29.15 -29.81 13.28
C VAL A 873 -27.86 -29.19 12.73
N SER A 874 -26.85 -28.98 13.58
CA SER A 874 -25.53 -28.54 13.13
C SER A 874 -25.01 -29.51 12.08
N ARG A 875 -24.85 -29.01 10.85
CA ARG A 875 -24.34 -29.77 9.71
C ARG A 875 -23.65 -28.86 8.69
N PRO A 876 -22.50 -28.28 9.05
CA PRO A 876 -21.72 -27.53 8.08
C PRO A 876 -21.12 -28.44 7.00
N THR A 877 -20.81 -27.84 5.85
CA THR A 877 -20.03 -28.50 4.80
C THR A 877 -18.66 -27.86 4.69
N ILE A 878 -17.60 -28.64 4.85
CA ILE A 878 -16.20 -28.20 4.80
C ILE A 878 -15.49 -28.90 3.64
N ALA A 879 -14.85 -28.13 2.76
CA ALA A 879 -13.99 -28.64 1.70
C ALA A 879 -12.57 -28.11 1.86
N ASN A 880 -11.57 -28.97 1.59
CA ASN A 880 -10.15 -28.57 1.62
C ASN A 880 -9.72 -28.09 3.01
N LEU A 881 -9.60 -29.04 3.94
CA LEU A 881 -9.24 -28.83 5.35
C LEU A 881 -7.87 -29.43 5.64
N THR A 882 -7.00 -28.71 6.33
CA THR A 882 -5.75 -29.25 6.88
C THR A 882 -5.70 -28.94 8.38
N ILE A 883 -5.66 -29.99 9.20
CA ILE A 883 -5.47 -29.93 10.65
C ILE A 883 -4.08 -30.46 11.00
N ILE A 884 -3.37 -29.71 11.85
CA ILE A 884 -2.02 -30.02 12.34
C ILE A 884 -2.03 -29.93 13.86
N GLY A 885 -1.90 -31.08 14.54
CA GLY A 885 -1.82 -31.16 15.99
C GLY A 885 -0.43 -30.78 16.54
N ASN A 886 -0.31 -30.74 17.87
CA ASN A 886 0.89 -30.32 18.58
C ASN A 886 1.60 -31.45 19.34
N ASN A 887 2.68 -31.11 20.06
CA ASN A 887 3.48 -32.06 20.84
C ASN A 887 2.96 -32.31 22.27
N PHE A 888 1.71 -31.95 22.59
CA PHE A 888 1.17 -32.13 23.94
C PHE A 888 0.42 -33.47 24.07
N ASN A 889 0.79 -34.25 25.09
CA ASN A 889 0.20 -35.56 25.40
C ASN A 889 -0.57 -35.49 26.73
N GLY A 890 -1.88 -35.27 26.64
CA GLY A 890 -2.84 -35.23 27.75
C GLY A 890 -4.06 -36.10 27.47
N ASP A 891 -4.81 -36.47 28.51
CA ASP A 891 -5.98 -37.36 28.39
C ASP A 891 -7.16 -36.71 27.60
N ASP A 892 -7.17 -35.38 27.40
CA ASP A 892 -8.25 -34.61 26.76
C ASP A 892 -7.78 -33.37 25.96
N ASP A 893 -6.49 -33.22 25.63
CA ASP A 893 -5.93 -31.98 25.06
C ASP A 893 -5.12 -32.29 23.77
N ALA A 894 -5.29 -31.48 22.72
CA ALA A 894 -4.71 -31.54 21.37
C ALA A 894 -5.25 -32.63 20.40
N GLU A 895 -6.57 -32.77 20.31
CA GLU A 895 -7.27 -33.67 19.38
C GLU A 895 -7.58 -33.02 18.01
N GLY A 896 -7.82 -33.84 16.99
CA GLY A 896 -8.22 -33.37 15.66
C GLY A 896 -9.68 -32.88 15.62
N ILE A 897 -10.61 -33.79 15.33
CA ILE A 897 -12.03 -33.48 15.16
C ILE A 897 -12.84 -34.23 16.23
N LEU A 898 -13.65 -33.52 17.00
CA LEU A 898 -14.64 -34.08 17.92
C LEU A 898 -16.06 -33.80 17.42
N LEU A 899 -16.84 -34.84 17.16
CA LEU A 899 -18.28 -34.73 16.88
C LEU A 899 -19.10 -35.17 18.10
N GLN A 900 -19.86 -34.27 18.69
CA GLN A 900 -20.63 -34.57 19.89
C GLN A 900 -22.04 -33.98 19.90
N TYR A 901 -22.85 -34.46 20.85
CA TYR A 901 -24.24 -34.05 21.07
C TYR A 901 -25.12 -34.04 19.81
N GLY A 902 -24.95 -35.02 18.91
CA GLY A 902 -25.77 -35.19 17.71
C GLY A 902 -25.35 -34.35 16.51
N SER A 903 -24.20 -33.68 16.60
CA SER A 903 -23.62 -32.91 15.50
C SER A 903 -23.36 -33.78 14.28
N GLN A 904 -23.52 -33.19 13.10
CA GLN A 904 -23.31 -33.81 11.80
C GLN A 904 -22.29 -32.97 11.03
N VAL A 905 -21.63 -33.55 10.04
CA VAL A 905 -20.73 -32.82 9.15
C VAL A 905 -20.71 -33.41 7.76
N HIS A 906 -20.43 -32.57 6.76
CA HIS A 906 -19.94 -33.01 5.46
C HIS A 906 -18.52 -32.48 5.26
N ILE A 907 -17.50 -33.31 5.47
CA ILE A 907 -16.09 -32.96 5.26
C ILE A 907 -15.59 -33.67 4.00
N VAL A 908 -14.98 -32.92 3.10
CA VAL A 908 -14.33 -33.46 1.89
C VAL A 908 -12.92 -32.90 1.73
N ASN A 909 -12.02 -33.72 1.19
CA ASN A 909 -10.64 -33.29 0.90
C ASN A 909 -9.88 -32.83 2.15
N ALA A 910 -9.99 -33.57 3.25
CA ALA A 910 -9.36 -33.19 4.52
C ALA A 910 -8.08 -33.99 4.83
N ILE A 911 -7.13 -33.34 5.50
CA ILE A 911 -5.97 -33.95 6.13
C ILE A 911 -6.03 -33.63 7.62
N VAL A 912 -5.94 -34.65 8.46
CA VAL A 912 -5.74 -34.47 9.91
C VAL A 912 -4.46 -35.20 10.29
N THR A 913 -3.51 -34.48 10.86
CA THR A 913 -2.20 -35.03 11.21
C THR A 913 -1.61 -34.32 12.41
N GLY A 914 -0.65 -34.96 13.06
CA GLY A 914 0.10 -34.39 14.17
C GLY A 914 1.13 -35.40 14.68
N PRO A 915 2.05 -34.94 15.56
CA PRO A 915 3.17 -35.73 16.07
C PRO A 915 2.71 -36.83 17.04
N GLU A 916 3.64 -37.68 17.50
CA GLU A 916 3.35 -38.82 18.41
C GLU A 916 2.67 -38.42 19.72
N ALA A 917 2.76 -37.15 20.12
CA ALA A 917 2.14 -36.69 21.35
C ALA A 917 0.68 -36.22 21.20
N MET A 918 0.23 -35.86 19.99
CA MET A 918 -1.15 -35.43 19.70
C MET A 918 -2.19 -36.44 20.22
N GLY A 919 -3.40 -35.99 20.57
CA GLY A 919 -4.55 -36.86 20.81
C GLY A 919 -5.09 -37.55 19.54
N GLU A 920 -6.35 -37.97 19.56
CA GLU A 920 -6.95 -38.67 18.41
C GLU A 920 -7.26 -37.75 17.22
N CYS A 921 -7.07 -38.24 15.99
CA CYS A 921 -7.44 -37.49 14.78
C CYS A 921 -8.96 -37.28 14.65
N LEU A 922 -9.77 -38.28 15.05
CA LEU A 922 -11.22 -38.23 14.96
C LEU A 922 -11.89 -38.93 16.15
N GLU A 923 -12.69 -38.17 16.86
CA GLU A 923 -13.62 -38.63 17.89
C GLU A 923 -15.07 -38.38 17.46
N ILE A 924 -15.93 -39.37 17.71
CA ILE A 924 -17.38 -39.27 17.51
C ILE A 924 -18.06 -39.85 18.74
N ASP A 925 -18.82 -39.03 19.45
CA ASP A 925 -19.56 -39.47 20.63
C ASP A 925 -20.73 -40.42 20.26
N SER A 926 -21.32 -41.05 21.27
CA SER A 926 -22.41 -42.00 21.04
C SER A 926 -23.67 -41.37 20.42
N SER A 927 -23.91 -40.07 20.62
CA SER A 927 -25.09 -39.40 20.07
C SER A 927 -24.91 -39.06 18.58
N SER A 928 -23.72 -38.60 18.18
CA SER A 928 -23.36 -38.25 16.80
C SER A 928 -23.09 -39.50 15.95
N ALA A 929 -22.66 -40.60 16.58
CA ALA A 929 -22.54 -41.91 15.93
C ALA A 929 -23.85 -42.43 15.32
N VAL A 930 -25.01 -41.99 15.83
CA VAL A 930 -26.32 -42.33 15.23
C VAL A 930 -26.43 -41.72 13.82
N ALA A 931 -26.07 -40.44 13.67
CA ALA A 931 -26.11 -39.76 12.38
C ALA A 931 -25.09 -40.33 11.39
N ALA A 932 -23.92 -40.75 11.88
CA ALA A 932 -22.92 -41.43 11.07
C ALA A 932 -23.42 -42.78 10.53
N ASN A 933 -24.10 -43.59 11.36
CA ASN A 933 -24.73 -44.86 10.93
C ASN A 933 -25.87 -44.64 9.92
N ASP A 934 -26.63 -43.57 10.08
CA ASP A 934 -27.76 -43.23 9.20
C ASP A 934 -27.32 -42.57 7.89
N GLY A 935 -26.01 -42.32 7.70
CA GLY A 935 -25.44 -41.74 6.49
C GLY A 935 -25.66 -40.23 6.36
N LEU A 936 -25.93 -39.54 7.48
CA LEU A 936 -26.10 -38.09 7.54
C LEU A 936 -24.78 -37.34 7.79
N THR A 937 -23.79 -38.03 8.35
CA THR A 937 -22.41 -37.55 8.47
C THR A 937 -21.58 -38.14 7.34
N ILE A 938 -20.82 -37.29 6.64
CA ILE A 938 -19.96 -37.66 5.51
C ILE A 938 -18.55 -37.11 5.78
N ILE A 939 -17.56 -38.00 5.76
CA ILE A 939 -16.14 -37.64 5.64
C ILE A 939 -15.58 -38.48 4.50
N ARG A 940 -15.12 -37.87 3.41
CA ARG A 940 -14.67 -38.60 2.20
C ARG A 940 -13.49 -37.90 1.52
N ASN A 941 -12.73 -38.65 0.72
CA ASN A 941 -11.51 -38.15 0.09
C ASN A 941 -10.58 -37.49 1.11
N SER A 942 -10.51 -38.06 2.31
CA SER A 942 -9.77 -37.51 3.44
C SER A 942 -8.73 -38.49 3.95
N VAL A 943 -7.79 -37.97 4.76
CA VAL A 943 -6.71 -38.74 5.34
C VAL A 943 -6.59 -38.44 6.83
N MET A 944 -6.64 -39.48 7.66
CA MET A 944 -6.26 -39.43 9.08
C MET A 944 -4.84 -39.95 9.23
N ALA A 945 -3.94 -39.14 9.80
CA ALA A 945 -2.50 -39.41 9.79
C ALA A 945 -1.81 -38.97 11.10
N CYS A 946 -2.41 -39.30 12.24
CA CYS A 946 -1.83 -39.11 13.56
C CYS A 946 -0.65 -40.08 13.76
N GLU A 947 0.53 -39.57 14.16
CA GLU A 947 1.77 -40.35 14.20
C GLU A 947 1.82 -41.40 15.32
N ASN A 948 1.08 -41.17 16.41
CA ASN A 948 0.87 -42.13 17.49
C ASN A 948 0.04 -43.37 17.06
N GLY A 949 -0.58 -43.33 15.88
CA GLY A 949 -1.49 -44.36 15.39
C GLY A 949 -2.91 -44.27 15.94
N GLU A 950 -3.22 -43.27 16.76
CA GLU A 950 -4.53 -43.02 17.36
C GLU A 950 -5.43 -42.21 16.40
N ASN A 951 -5.65 -42.75 15.20
CA ASN A 951 -6.47 -42.04 14.22
C ASN A 951 -7.95 -41.93 14.61
N PHE A 952 -8.46 -42.82 15.48
CA PHE A 952 -9.88 -42.92 15.81
C PHE A 952 -10.09 -43.27 17.28
N LYS A 953 -10.93 -42.49 18.00
CA LYS A 953 -11.33 -42.80 19.38
C LYS A 953 -12.22 -44.04 19.46
N PRO A 954 -11.84 -45.11 20.18
CA PRO A 954 -12.70 -46.28 20.30
C PRO A 954 -13.95 -46.01 21.16
N ILE A 955 -15.15 -46.28 20.63
CA ILE A 955 -16.40 -46.30 21.40
C ILE A 955 -17.14 -47.63 21.27
N SER A 956 -17.83 -48.06 22.34
CA SER A 956 -18.46 -49.39 22.37
C SER A 956 -19.71 -49.54 21.48
N SER A 957 -20.30 -48.43 21.06
CA SER A 957 -21.57 -48.36 20.33
C SER A 957 -21.40 -48.30 18.81
N PHE A 958 -20.20 -47.98 18.32
CA PHE A 958 -19.95 -47.68 16.91
C PHE A 958 -18.48 -47.86 16.56
N ASP A 959 -18.21 -48.50 15.43
CA ASP A 959 -16.85 -48.70 14.91
C ASP A 959 -16.50 -47.54 13.96
N ILE A 960 -15.85 -46.51 14.50
CA ILE A 960 -15.48 -45.29 13.76
C ILE A 960 -14.55 -45.63 12.60
N GLU A 961 -13.55 -46.48 12.84
CA GLU A 961 -12.57 -46.88 11.83
C GLU A 961 -13.26 -47.60 10.65
N GLN A 962 -14.11 -48.59 10.94
CA GLN A 962 -14.84 -49.31 9.91
C GLN A 962 -15.78 -48.37 9.13
N TRP A 963 -16.46 -47.44 9.81
CA TRP A 963 -17.32 -46.46 9.16
C TRP A 963 -16.51 -45.52 8.25
N TYR A 964 -15.39 -44.99 8.74
CA TYR A 964 -14.54 -44.07 8.00
C TYR A 964 -14.05 -44.69 6.70
N PHE A 965 -13.57 -45.94 6.73
CA PHE A 965 -13.14 -46.66 5.53
C PHE A 965 -14.28 -47.13 4.63
N SER A 966 -15.53 -47.12 5.10
CA SER A 966 -16.70 -47.38 4.25
C SER A 966 -17.06 -46.20 3.36
N GLN A 967 -16.57 -45.00 3.69
CA GLN A 967 -16.75 -43.79 2.89
C GLN A 967 -15.77 -43.75 1.71
N PRO A 968 -16.10 -43.07 0.60
CA PRO A 968 -15.26 -43.07 -0.60
C PRO A 968 -13.87 -42.47 -0.38
N VAL A 969 -12.84 -43.18 -0.87
CA VAL A 969 -11.47 -42.67 -1.06
C VAL A 969 -10.79 -42.18 0.24
N ASN A 970 -11.29 -42.61 1.39
CA ASN A 970 -10.63 -42.36 2.67
C ASN A 970 -9.42 -43.27 2.88
N SER A 971 -8.41 -42.76 3.59
CA SER A 971 -7.22 -43.53 3.91
C SER A 971 -6.59 -43.13 5.25
N VAL A 972 -5.70 -43.99 5.74
CA VAL A 972 -4.68 -43.65 6.74
C VAL A 972 -3.34 -43.77 6.02
N ALA A 973 -2.48 -42.75 6.03
CA ALA A 973 -1.35 -42.76 5.09
C ALA A 973 -0.12 -41.92 5.47
N SER A 974 1.04 -42.48 5.09
CA SER A 974 2.27 -41.79 4.70
C SER A 974 2.19 -41.41 3.20
N GLY A 975 2.65 -40.20 2.85
CA GLY A 975 2.44 -39.61 1.51
C GLY A 975 1.92 -38.17 1.52
N ARG A 976 1.70 -37.60 2.70
CA ARG A 976 1.58 -36.16 2.90
C ARG A 976 2.96 -35.51 2.73
N ASN A 977 3.05 -34.46 1.93
CA ASN A 977 4.24 -33.63 1.86
C ASN A 977 3.91 -32.28 2.48
N ALA A 978 4.81 -31.79 3.34
CA ALA A 978 4.79 -30.38 3.70
C ALA A 978 5.09 -29.58 2.45
N VAL A 979 4.25 -28.59 2.15
CA VAL A 979 4.33 -27.79 0.91
C VAL A 979 4.51 -26.31 1.18
N LEU A 980 4.14 -25.83 2.38
CA LEU A 980 4.31 -24.43 2.76
C LEU A 980 4.25 -24.32 4.29
N ASN A 981 5.32 -23.85 4.95
CA ASN A 981 5.36 -23.58 6.40
C ASN A 981 4.82 -24.72 7.29
N GLY A 982 5.14 -25.96 6.92
CA GLY A 982 4.68 -27.16 7.62
C GLY A 982 3.23 -27.58 7.33
N ILE A 983 2.52 -26.89 6.43
CA ILE A 983 1.18 -27.26 5.96
C ILE A 983 1.28 -28.40 4.96
N TYR A 984 0.45 -29.41 5.15
CA TYR A 984 0.46 -30.64 4.37
C TYR A 984 -0.59 -30.63 3.26
N THR A 985 -0.23 -31.23 2.11
CA THR A 985 -1.12 -31.50 0.98
C THR A 985 -0.93 -32.90 0.43
N ILE A 986 -1.94 -33.40 -0.29
CA ILE A 986 -1.89 -34.69 -1.01
C ILE A 986 -2.39 -34.46 -2.43
N SER A 987 -1.53 -34.67 -3.42
CA SER A 987 -1.80 -34.39 -4.85
C SER A 987 -1.85 -35.63 -5.74
N ASP A 988 -1.42 -36.78 -5.23
CA ASP A 988 -1.41 -38.06 -5.96
C ASP A 988 -2.77 -38.81 -5.89
N VAL A 989 -3.66 -38.36 -5.00
CA VAL A 989 -5.04 -38.82 -4.90
C VAL A 989 -5.96 -37.74 -5.45
N ALA A 990 -6.86 -38.11 -6.36
CA ALA A 990 -7.82 -37.17 -6.93
C ALA A 990 -8.76 -36.62 -5.84
N PRO A 991 -8.84 -35.29 -5.65
CA PRO A 991 -9.79 -34.69 -4.72
C PRO A 991 -11.22 -34.84 -5.24
N TYR A 992 -12.17 -34.72 -4.32
CA TYR A 992 -13.57 -34.57 -4.66
C TYR A 992 -13.84 -33.14 -5.14
N ASN A 993 -14.38 -32.98 -6.35
CA ASN A 993 -14.78 -31.67 -6.86
C ASN A 993 -16.20 -31.31 -6.38
N PHE A 994 -16.29 -30.59 -5.27
CA PHE A 994 -17.57 -30.18 -4.69
C PHE A 994 -18.23 -29.01 -5.45
N SER A 995 -17.52 -28.31 -6.34
CA SER A 995 -18.08 -27.24 -7.18
C SER A 995 -19.20 -27.74 -8.12
N LEU A 996 -19.29 -29.06 -8.31
CA LEU A 996 -20.35 -29.69 -9.10
C LEU A 996 -21.66 -29.85 -8.32
N ASP A 997 -21.58 -29.84 -6.99
CA ASP A 997 -22.73 -29.97 -6.09
C ASP A 997 -23.25 -28.61 -5.63
N ASP A 998 -22.35 -27.65 -5.40
CA ASP A 998 -22.68 -26.33 -4.86
C ASP A 998 -21.67 -25.25 -5.32
N THR A 999 -22.18 -24.12 -5.80
CA THR A 999 -21.38 -23.06 -6.45
C THR A 999 -20.55 -22.22 -5.49
N PHE A 1000 -20.75 -22.35 -4.18
CA PHE A 1000 -19.88 -21.73 -3.18
C PHE A 1000 -18.44 -22.28 -3.29
N PHE A 1001 -18.31 -23.58 -3.61
CA PHE A 1001 -17.01 -24.23 -3.64
C PHE A 1001 -16.33 -24.06 -4.99
N THR A 1002 -15.04 -23.74 -4.94
CA THR A 1002 -14.17 -23.73 -6.11
C THR A 1002 -13.54 -25.11 -6.34
N PRO A 1003 -13.23 -25.50 -7.60
CA PRO A 1003 -12.51 -26.74 -7.87
C PRO A 1003 -11.11 -26.73 -7.22
N SER A 1004 -10.74 -27.81 -6.55
CA SER A 1004 -9.37 -28.04 -6.06
C SER A 1004 -8.71 -29.21 -6.80
N SER A 1005 -7.39 -29.14 -6.96
CA SER A 1005 -6.53 -30.17 -7.55
C SER A 1005 -5.88 -31.08 -6.51
N HIS A 1006 -6.06 -30.81 -5.21
CA HIS A 1006 -5.41 -31.50 -4.10
C HIS A 1006 -6.37 -31.75 -2.92
N ILE A 1007 -5.99 -32.69 -2.06
CA ILE A 1007 -6.56 -32.91 -0.72
C ILE A 1007 -5.74 -32.08 0.29
N GLY A 1008 -6.42 -31.42 1.23
CA GLY A 1008 -5.83 -30.38 2.09
C GLY A 1008 -6.24 -28.97 1.64
N ALA A 1009 -5.85 -27.98 2.43
CA ALA A 1009 -6.23 -26.58 2.26
C ALA A 1009 -5.30 -25.76 1.35
N VAL A 1010 -4.02 -26.14 1.22
CA VAL A 1010 -3.00 -25.38 0.50
C VAL A 1010 -2.20 -26.31 -0.41
N SER A 1011 -1.65 -25.77 -1.50
CA SER A 1011 -0.67 -26.44 -2.37
C SER A 1011 0.31 -25.43 -2.94
N GLU A 1012 1.50 -25.86 -3.40
CA GLU A 1012 2.47 -24.96 -4.07
C GLU A 1012 1.86 -24.17 -5.24
N ALA A 1013 0.98 -24.81 -6.03
CA ALA A 1013 0.33 -24.17 -7.18
C ALA A 1013 -0.88 -23.29 -6.81
N ASN A 1014 -1.29 -23.28 -5.53
CA ASN A 1014 -2.41 -22.51 -5.01
C ASN A 1014 -2.09 -22.07 -3.58
N ASN A 1015 -1.04 -21.27 -3.44
CA ASN A 1015 -0.67 -20.64 -2.18
C ASN A 1015 -1.49 -19.35 -1.99
N TRP A 1016 -2.67 -19.48 -1.39
CA TRP A 1016 -3.50 -18.34 -1.05
C TRP A 1016 -3.13 -17.68 0.29
N THR A 1017 -2.11 -18.19 1.00
CA THR A 1017 -1.68 -17.68 2.30
C THR A 1017 -0.53 -16.66 2.19
N ALA A 1018 0.11 -16.55 1.02
CA ALA A 1018 1.20 -15.61 0.76
C ALA A 1018 0.78 -14.15 0.96
N ASP A 1019 1.74 -13.30 1.28
CA ASP A 1019 1.67 -11.82 1.36
C ASP A 1019 0.82 -11.26 2.51
N TRP A 1020 -0.14 -12.02 3.03
CA TRP A 1020 -1.11 -11.50 4.01
C TRP A 1020 -1.22 -12.33 5.29
N SER A 1021 -0.78 -13.58 5.35
CA SER A 1021 -0.88 -14.39 6.57
C SER A 1021 0.33 -14.22 7.49
N LEU A 1022 0.18 -14.56 8.77
CA LEU A 1022 1.25 -14.62 9.78
C LEU A 1022 1.96 -15.99 9.79
N LEU A 1023 1.91 -16.76 8.69
CA LEU A 1023 2.54 -18.08 8.64
C LEU A 1023 4.03 -18.05 8.28
N GLU A 1024 4.50 -16.93 7.73
CA GLU A 1024 5.88 -16.68 7.27
C GLU A 1024 6.67 -15.82 8.28
N GLN A 1025 5.98 -15.18 9.23
CA GLN A 1025 6.52 -14.50 10.41
C GLN A 1025 6.64 -15.50 11.57
#